data_AF-A0AAV9MT73-F1
#
_entry.id   AF-A0AAV9MT73-F1
#
_cell.length_a   1.000
_cell.length_b   1.000
_cell.length_c   1.000
_cell.angle_alpha   90.00
_cell.angle_beta   90.00
_cell.angle_gamma   90.00
#
_symmetry.space_group_name_H-M   'P 1'
#
loop_
_entity.id
_entity.type
_entity.pdbx_description
1 polymer ?
#
loop_
_entity_poly.entity_id
_entity_poly.type
_entity_poly.pdbx_seq_one_letter_code
_entity_poly.pdbx_strand_id
1 'polypeptide(L)'
;MRSIFSLAVTCLSLFGTGTASPVRGGVEVVRFKGPFTVEANSVHNIHVECSDSSWEGELSIVYGDCDMQEVHHQHHEVGRTTVKRQTFPDRFVWVTPSDAVHGGCLHAYSGSTLLGRSNPIAVSRSLRKRQSISEVADTEGPWFDGVSFMESKNVSTTFVSEAKSKDIAIVGGGMSGAMTALLLQSVGVENWHIIESSQRIGGRIRTKYLNGSKPEDYQYQEMGPMRFPVSVKYADTNETLDIEDHKLVFQLADYVNSLNGNDSALAVKFIPWIQSSPNVPGNSRGYRLPNGRIPSASQLRANSSLAGPAPQYFDEDAADAAEEALSEFINATNEKWRAAGRNVYKAHKQAIEDGLFSWSEANYLKYELGLDANLTDFVAGASSMSPLWGDIYDNNYFAATTWRTIDKGLSSLPRAITPLVQNKTTFGRKVVGLTWNDETNKVGVKWRDDPFAQVPEVEEYDYAVVAVPFTKVRLWRNPTYSSLLSRAINTMNYQQSCKVALHYKTRFWEELSPPIIGGCGSTDIPGIGSVCYPAYNINGSGPGVLLASYQSGTGARSVAALSEEDHVGLVQRAMVEVHGEIAAEQYTGNFDRQCWEVDEHQAGAWAAPFVGQQELYLPAYYKTEFNTIFVGEHTSYTHAWIFSALDSAVRGTTQLLLELGLVDEAKEIVDTWMGRWISV
;
A
#
# COMPACT_ATOMS: atom_id res chain seq x y z
N MET A 1 -27.66 37.21 51.73
CA MET A 1 -28.76 38.06 51.21
C MET A 1 -28.48 38.36 49.75
N ARG A 2 -29.52 38.38 48.89
CA ARG A 2 -29.66 39.04 47.57
C ARG A 2 -28.44 38.97 46.60
N SER A 3 -28.43 38.18 45.52
CA SER A 3 -29.36 38.03 44.36
C SER A 3 -29.16 39.09 43.25
N ILE A 4 -29.61 38.70 42.04
CA ILE A 4 -29.72 39.44 40.77
C ILE A 4 -28.38 39.52 39.99
N PHE A 5 -28.23 39.07 38.73
CA PHE A 5 -29.18 38.52 37.74
C PHE A 5 -28.54 37.41 36.85
N SER A 6 -29.29 36.87 35.88
CA SER A 6 -28.82 36.13 34.69
C SER A 6 -29.65 36.58 33.48
N LEU A 7 -29.09 36.60 32.27
CA LEU A 7 -29.88 36.64 31.04
C LEU A 7 -29.78 35.29 30.34
N ALA A 8 -30.93 34.64 30.15
CA ALA A 8 -31.07 33.43 29.35
C ALA A 8 -31.64 33.79 27.97
N VAL A 9 -31.08 33.22 26.91
CA VAL A 9 -31.69 33.22 25.57
C VAL A 9 -32.21 31.82 25.31
N THR A 10 -33.53 31.66 25.43
CA THR A 10 -34.21 30.35 25.28
C THR A 10 -34.53 30.10 23.81
N CYS A 11 -33.77 29.22 23.14
CA CYS A 11 -34.22 28.61 21.90
C CYS A 11 -35.08 27.38 22.22
N LEU A 12 -36.39 27.44 21.95
CA LEU A 12 -37.25 26.27 22.02
C LEU A 12 -37.00 25.36 20.81
N SER A 13 -36.36 24.22 21.02
CA SER A 13 -36.46 23.08 20.11
C SER A 13 -37.72 22.28 20.44
N LEU A 14 -38.77 22.45 19.62
CA LEU A 14 -39.96 21.60 19.66
C LEU A 14 -39.61 20.20 19.16
N PHE A 15 -39.38 19.27 20.08
CA PHE A 15 -39.35 17.84 19.77
C PHE A 15 -40.78 17.37 19.45
N GLY A 16 -41.13 17.37 18.16
CA GLY A 16 -42.31 16.70 17.66
C GLY A 16 -42.15 15.19 17.78
N THR A 17 -42.76 14.59 18.80
CA THR A 17 -42.90 13.12 18.90
C THR A 17 -43.93 12.64 17.88
N GLY A 18 -43.47 12.42 16.64
CA GLY A 18 -44.26 11.83 15.59
C GLY A 18 -44.68 10.41 15.97
N THR A 19 -45.94 10.22 16.35
CA THR A 19 -46.52 8.90 16.56
C THR A 19 -46.75 8.22 15.21
N ALA A 20 -46.09 7.08 14.99
CA ALA A 20 -46.32 6.27 13.81
C ALA A 20 -47.80 5.85 13.74
N SER A 21 -48.46 6.13 12.62
CA SER A 21 -49.76 5.53 12.35
C SER A 21 -49.55 4.04 12.05
N PRO A 22 -50.25 3.12 12.73
CA PRO A 22 -50.09 1.69 12.49
C PRO A 22 -50.50 1.31 11.07
N VAL A 23 -49.79 0.35 10.48
CA VAL A 23 -50.20 -0.30 9.23
C VAL A 23 -51.64 -0.80 9.39
N ARG A 24 -52.53 -0.43 8.46
CA ARG A 24 -53.94 -0.85 8.49
C ARG A 24 -54.06 -2.35 8.21
N GLY A 25 -54.07 -3.15 9.28
CA GLY A 25 -54.68 -4.49 9.29
C GLY A 25 -53.90 -5.64 8.64
N GLY A 26 -52.62 -5.47 8.33
CA GLY A 26 -51.73 -6.55 7.88
C GLY A 26 -50.78 -7.02 8.98
N VAL A 27 -50.42 -8.30 8.98
CA VAL A 27 -49.27 -8.80 9.75
C VAL A 27 -48.01 -8.25 9.07
N GLU A 28 -47.17 -7.53 9.81
CA GLU A 28 -45.86 -7.07 9.32
C GLU A 28 -44.93 -8.29 9.19
N VAL A 29 -44.76 -8.77 7.96
CA VAL A 29 -43.91 -9.93 7.63
C VAL A 29 -42.44 -9.51 7.62
N VAL A 30 -42.13 -8.34 7.07
CA VAL A 30 -40.76 -7.82 6.97
C VAL A 30 -40.59 -6.61 7.86
N ARG A 31 -39.63 -6.66 8.79
CA ARG A 31 -39.27 -5.53 9.67
C ARG A 31 -37.93 -4.95 9.24
N PHE A 32 -37.82 -3.63 9.21
CA PHE A 32 -36.56 -2.93 8.98
C PHE A 32 -35.87 -2.57 10.32
N LYS A 33 -34.58 -2.90 10.46
CA LYS A 33 -33.76 -2.57 11.63
C LYS A 33 -33.19 -1.15 11.55
N GLY A 34 -34.06 -0.16 11.73
CA GLY A 34 -33.69 1.27 11.79
C GLY A 34 -33.41 1.78 13.23
N PRO A 35 -33.09 3.08 13.39
CA PRO A 35 -33.17 4.14 12.37
C PRO A 35 -32.01 4.09 11.37
N PHE A 36 -32.30 4.42 10.11
CA PHE A 36 -31.28 4.62 9.08
C PHE A 36 -31.02 6.11 8.89
N THR A 37 -29.74 6.47 8.81
CA THR A 37 -29.27 7.72 8.23
C THR A 37 -28.41 7.33 7.04
N VAL A 38 -28.75 7.80 5.85
CA VAL A 38 -28.03 7.48 4.61
C VAL A 38 -27.53 8.75 3.95
N GLU A 39 -26.45 8.61 3.18
CA GLU A 39 -25.87 9.68 2.38
C GLU A 39 -26.17 9.44 0.90
N ALA A 40 -26.64 10.47 0.19
CA ALA A 40 -26.87 10.42 -1.25
C ALA A 40 -25.56 10.33 -2.04
N ASN A 41 -25.49 9.47 -3.06
CA ASN A 41 -24.26 9.00 -3.73
C ASN A 41 -23.32 8.20 -2.81
N SER A 42 -23.86 7.29 -2.00
CA SER A 42 -23.11 6.29 -1.23
C SER A 42 -23.90 4.97 -1.20
N VAL A 43 -23.22 3.86 -0.95
CA VAL A 43 -23.77 2.52 -0.78
C VAL A 43 -24.04 2.27 0.71
N HIS A 44 -25.18 1.68 1.06
CA HIS A 44 -25.52 1.35 2.46
C HIS A 44 -26.12 -0.06 2.55
N ASN A 45 -25.88 -0.78 3.64
CA ASN A 45 -26.70 -1.97 3.93
C ASN A 45 -28.02 -1.58 4.60
N ILE A 46 -29.13 -2.08 4.06
CA ILE A 46 -30.46 -2.00 4.66
C ILE A 46 -30.76 -3.33 5.37
N HIS A 47 -30.76 -3.28 6.70
CA HIS A 47 -30.95 -4.44 7.57
C HIS A 47 -32.43 -4.79 7.72
N VAL A 48 -32.77 -6.06 7.50
CA VAL A 48 -34.15 -6.56 7.56
C VAL A 48 -34.26 -7.83 8.41
N GLU A 49 -35.47 -8.11 8.88
CA GLU A 49 -35.86 -9.36 9.55
C GLU A 49 -37.20 -9.84 8.99
N CYS A 50 -37.40 -11.15 8.94
CA CYS A 50 -38.72 -11.73 8.76
C CYS A 50 -39.34 -12.12 10.10
N SER A 51 -40.57 -11.70 10.36
CA SER A 51 -41.35 -12.16 11.52
C SER A 51 -41.89 -13.59 11.32
N ASP A 52 -42.00 -14.06 10.07
CA ASP A 52 -42.40 -15.41 9.69
C ASP A 52 -41.29 -16.13 8.92
N SER A 53 -40.50 -16.93 9.62
CA SER A 53 -39.45 -17.79 9.03
C SER A 53 -39.94 -18.84 8.01
N SER A 54 -41.26 -19.03 7.88
CA SER A 54 -41.87 -19.92 6.88
C SER A 54 -42.30 -19.20 5.60
N TRP A 55 -42.23 -17.87 5.56
CA TRP A 55 -42.57 -17.08 4.38
C TRP A 55 -41.62 -17.36 3.20
N GLU A 56 -42.19 -17.46 2.00
CA GLU A 56 -41.49 -17.68 0.73
C GLU A 56 -42.16 -16.85 -0.37
N GLY A 57 -41.37 -16.33 -1.32
CA GLY A 57 -41.89 -15.46 -2.38
C GLY A 57 -40.85 -14.51 -2.97
N GLU A 58 -41.29 -13.68 -3.90
CA GLU A 58 -40.52 -12.54 -4.41
C GLU A 58 -40.59 -11.39 -3.40
N LEU A 59 -39.43 -10.89 -2.98
CA LEU A 59 -39.30 -9.73 -2.08
C LEU A 59 -38.63 -8.59 -2.85
N SER A 60 -39.35 -7.48 -3.05
CA SER A 60 -38.78 -6.22 -3.53
C SER A 60 -38.80 -5.19 -2.39
N ILE A 61 -37.71 -4.44 -2.26
CA ILE A 61 -37.59 -3.29 -1.36
C ILE A 61 -37.42 -2.05 -2.22
N VAL A 62 -38.23 -1.03 -1.94
CA VAL A 62 -38.33 0.19 -2.74
C VAL A 62 -38.33 1.42 -1.82
N TYR A 63 -37.84 2.55 -2.33
CA TYR A 63 -37.81 3.81 -1.60
C TYR A 63 -38.81 4.81 -2.20
N GLY A 64 -39.55 5.52 -1.34
CA GLY A 64 -40.54 6.50 -1.77
C GLY A 64 -41.18 7.25 -0.60
N ASP A 65 -42.27 7.98 -0.88
CA ASP A 65 -43.01 8.70 0.16
C ASP A 65 -43.63 7.75 1.20
N CYS A 66 -43.56 8.11 2.47
CA CYS A 66 -43.99 7.24 3.57
C CYS A 66 -45.50 6.92 3.58
N ASP A 67 -46.33 7.64 2.82
CA ASP A 67 -47.75 7.37 2.62
C ASP A 67 -48.07 6.67 1.29
N MET A 68 -47.04 6.27 0.51
CA MET A 68 -47.18 5.53 -0.74
C MET A 68 -48.06 4.28 -0.61
N GLN A 69 -49.04 4.17 -1.53
CA GLN A 69 -50.05 3.11 -1.55
C GLN A 69 -49.71 1.94 -2.49
N GLU A 70 -49.00 2.21 -3.60
CA GLU A 70 -48.70 1.22 -4.65
C GLU A 70 -47.22 1.28 -5.04
N VAL A 71 -46.65 0.13 -5.41
CA VAL A 71 -45.21 -0.01 -5.75
C VAL A 71 -44.77 0.95 -6.85
N HIS A 72 -45.62 1.19 -7.86
CA HIS A 72 -45.27 2.00 -9.02
C HIS A 72 -45.11 3.51 -8.72
N HIS A 73 -45.51 3.95 -7.53
CA HIS A 73 -45.28 5.32 -7.02
C HIS A 73 -43.90 5.47 -6.34
N GLN A 74 -43.07 4.43 -6.33
CA GLN A 74 -41.71 4.49 -5.78
C GLN A 74 -40.88 5.59 -6.47
N HIS A 75 -39.96 6.18 -5.72
CA HIS A 75 -38.89 6.98 -6.31
C HIS A 75 -37.88 6.07 -7.04
N HIS A 76 -37.50 4.95 -6.42
CA HIS A 76 -36.61 3.95 -7.02
C HIS A 76 -36.72 2.60 -6.29
N GLU A 77 -36.31 1.53 -6.97
CA GLU A 77 -36.10 0.22 -6.34
C GLU A 77 -34.75 0.23 -5.61
N VAL A 78 -34.71 -0.35 -4.41
CA VAL A 78 -33.48 -0.55 -3.63
C VAL A 78 -32.86 -1.90 -3.97
N GLY A 79 -33.68 -2.93 -4.05
CA GLY A 79 -33.25 -4.26 -4.46
C GLY A 79 -34.36 -5.28 -4.40
N ARG A 80 -34.13 -6.42 -5.02
CA ARG A 80 -35.12 -7.49 -5.19
C ARG A 80 -34.45 -8.86 -5.13
N THR A 81 -35.14 -9.85 -4.56
CA THR A 81 -34.68 -11.24 -4.46
C THR A 81 -35.85 -12.22 -4.38
N THR A 82 -35.57 -13.52 -4.54
CA THR A 82 -36.54 -14.59 -4.28
C THR A 82 -36.17 -15.30 -2.98
N VAL A 83 -37.00 -15.11 -1.96
CA VAL A 83 -36.85 -15.75 -0.66
C VAL A 83 -37.35 -17.19 -0.73
N LYS A 84 -36.47 -18.12 -0.37
CA LYS A 84 -36.81 -19.54 -0.17
C LYS A 84 -36.97 -19.80 1.32
N ARG A 85 -37.82 -20.77 1.67
CA ARG A 85 -38.10 -21.19 3.04
C ARG A 85 -36.82 -21.45 3.83
N GLN A 86 -36.74 -20.93 5.07
CA GLN A 86 -35.56 -20.96 5.97
C GLN A 86 -34.34 -20.13 5.54
N THR A 87 -34.33 -19.49 4.36
CA THR A 87 -33.24 -18.59 3.92
C THR A 87 -33.81 -17.21 3.62
N PHE A 88 -33.89 -16.36 4.65
CA PHE A 88 -34.29 -14.95 4.52
C PHE A 88 -33.05 -14.04 4.48
N PRO A 89 -32.98 -13.03 3.61
CA PRO A 89 -31.82 -12.13 3.52
C PRO A 89 -31.69 -11.29 4.79
N ASP A 90 -30.46 -11.14 5.30
CA ASP A 90 -30.19 -10.27 6.46
C ASP A 90 -30.16 -8.79 6.04
N ARG A 91 -29.65 -8.52 4.84
CA ARG A 91 -29.41 -7.17 4.33
C ARG A 91 -29.71 -7.04 2.84
N PHE A 92 -30.13 -5.84 2.44
CA PHE A 92 -30.16 -5.37 1.06
C PHE A 92 -29.01 -4.38 0.85
N VAL A 93 -28.51 -4.27 -0.38
CA VAL A 93 -27.54 -3.25 -0.76
C VAL A 93 -28.30 -2.09 -1.39
N TRP A 94 -28.18 -0.89 -0.82
CA TRP A 94 -28.80 0.32 -1.35
C TRP A 94 -27.73 1.26 -1.89
N VAL A 95 -27.64 1.39 -3.22
CA VAL A 95 -26.96 2.51 -3.86
C VAL A 95 -27.91 3.71 -3.83
N THR A 96 -27.66 4.69 -2.97
CA THR A 96 -28.56 5.85 -2.80
C THR A 96 -28.33 6.88 -3.92
N PRO A 97 -29.32 7.20 -4.77
CA PRO A 97 -29.14 8.12 -5.88
C PRO A 97 -29.00 9.58 -5.41
N SER A 98 -28.46 10.45 -6.28
CA SER A 98 -28.15 11.86 -5.96
C SER A 98 -29.36 12.72 -5.56
N ASP A 99 -30.54 12.32 -5.99
CA ASP A 99 -31.83 12.99 -5.82
C ASP A 99 -32.70 12.38 -4.70
N ALA A 100 -32.19 11.37 -3.99
CA ALA A 100 -32.90 10.71 -2.88
C ALA A 100 -33.49 11.71 -1.87
N VAL A 101 -34.81 11.65 -1.71
CA VAL A 101 -35.60 12.61 -0.93
C VAL A 101 -35.41 12.39 0.57
N HIS A 102 -35.14 13.45 1.33
CA HIS A 102 -35.08 13.38 2.79
C HIS A 102 -36.45 13.13 3.41
N GLY A 103 -36.57 12.14 4.28
CA GLY A 103 -37.81 11.83 5.01
C GLY A 103 -38.74 10.82 4.33
N GLY A 104 -38.34 10.23 3.20
CA GLY A 104 -39.04 9.07 2.62
C GLY A 104 -38.81 7.77 3.43
N CYS A 105 -39.55 6.72 3.09
CA CYS A 105 -39.52 5.41 3.76
C CYS A 105 -39.09 4.30 2.80
N LEU A 106 -38.58 3.20 3.36
CA LEU A 106 -38.44 1.92 2.67
C LEU A 106 -39.74 1.13 2.79
N HIS A 107 -40.15 0.49 1.71
CA HIS A 107 -41.34 -0.36 1.65
C HIS A 107 -40.95 -1.73 1.10
N ALA A 108 -41.32 -2.79 1.82
CA ALA A 108 -41.12 -4.17 1.39
C ALA A 108 -42.41 -4.70 0.74
N TYR A 109 -42.32 -5.27 -0.44
CA TYR A 109 -43.46 -5.78 -1.21
C TYR A 109 -43.21 -7.20 -1.75
N SER A 110 -44.32 -7.94 -1.92
CA SER A 110 -44.41 -9.15 -2.74
C SER A 110 -45.54 -8.98 -3.73
N GLY A 111 -45.21 -8.81 -5.02
CA GLY A 111 -46.16 -8.35 -6.02
C GLY A 111 -46.77 -6.99 -5.61
N SER A 112 -48.09 -6.94 -5.44
CA SER A 112 -48.81 -5.75 -4.96
C SER A 112 -49.00 -5.70 -3.43
N THR A 113 -48.59 -6.73 -2.68
CA THR A 113 -48.84 -6.82 -1.23
C THR A 113 -47.71 -6.19 -0.44
N LEU A 114 -48.02 -5.14 0.35
CA LEU A 114 -47.09 -4.53 1.29
C LEU A 114 -46.84 -5.49 2.47
N LEU A 115 -45.57 -5.83 2.68
CA LEU A 115 -45.09 -6.74 3.73
C LEU A 115 -44.51 -6.02 4.95
N GLY A 116 -44.08 -4.77 4.78
CA GLY A 116 -43.46 -3.97 5.83
C GLY A 116 -43.07 -2.57 5.38
N ARG A 117 -42.85 -1.65 6.33
CA ARG A 117 -42.44 -0.26 6.06
C ARG A 117 -41.47 0.24 7.13
N SER A 118 -40.41 0.95 6.75
CA SER A 118 -39.49 1.56 7.72
C SER A 118 -40.08 2.83 8.35
N ASN A 119 -39.41 3.33 9.39
CA ASN A 119 -39.53 4.74 9.77
C ASN A 119 -38.97 5.66 8.65
N PRO A 120 -39.34 6.95 8.63
CA PRO A 120 -38.72 7.95 7.75
C PRO A 120 -37.20 7.96 7.86
N ILE A 121 -36.51 8.02 6.73
CA ILE A 121 -35.05 7.95 6.64
C ILE A 121 -34.48 9.36 6.46
N ALA A 122 -33.49 9.68 7.31
CA ALA A 122 -32.71 10.89 7.14
C ALA A 122 -31.70 10.69 6.00
N VAL A 123 -32.00 11.26 4.83
CA VAL A 123 -31.03 11.38 3.74
C VAL A 123 -30.21 12.66 3.95
N SER A 124 -28.89 12.54 4.07
CA SER A 124 -27.96 13.66 4.01
C SER A 124 -27.50 13.88 2.57
N ARG A 125 -27.26 15.14 2.19
CA ARG A 125 -26.53 15.44 0.96
C ARG A 125 -25.06 15.15 1.21
N SER A 126 -24.41 14.44 0.30
CA SER A 126 -22.96 14.33 0.35
C SER A 126 -22.31 15.71 0.25
N LEU A 127 -21.33 15.96 1.12
CA LEU A 127 -20.42 17.09 1.01
C LEU A 127 -19.33 16.83 -0.04
N ARG A 128 -19.19 15.58 -0.53
CA ARG A 128 -18.35 15.23 -1.68
C ARG A 128 -19.16 15.48 -2.95
N LYS A 129 -18.70 16.44 -3.76
CA LYS A 129 -19.35 16.80 -5.03
C LYS A 129 -19.04 15.71 -6.07
N ARG A 130 -20.06 15.01 -6.59
CA ARG A 130 -19.91 14.15 -7.78
C ARG A 130 -19.48 15.05 -8.94
N GLN A 131 -18.22 14.93 -9.37
CA GLN A 131 -17.84 15.28 -10.74
C GLN A 131 -18.64 14.32 -11.66
N SER A 132 -19.18 14.84 -12.76
CA SER A 132 -20.11 14.10 -13.64
C SER A 132 -19.46 12.85 -14.24
N ILE A 133 -20.25 11.95 -14.84
CA ILE A 133 -19.69 10.78 -15.55
C ILE A 133 -18.72 11.20 -16.67
N SER A 134 -18.86 12.37 -17.29
CA SER A 134 -17.86 12.91 -18.24
C SER A 134 -16.66 13.62 -17.59
N GLU A 135 -16.63 13.77 -16.27
CA GLU A 135 -15.51 14.27 -15.46
C GLU A 135 -14.92 13.17 -14.53
N VAL A 136 -15.47 11.94 -14.59
CA VAL A 136 -15.11 10.77 -13.76
C VAL A 136 -14.99 9.47 -14.58
N ALA A 137 -15.38 9.48 -15.87
CA ALA A 137 -15.00 8.42 -16.83
C ALA A 137 -13.51 8.44 -17.16
N ASP A 138 -12.78 9.51 -16.81
CA ASP A 138 -11.34 9.45 -16.70
C ASP A 138 -10.98 8.55 -15.52
N THR A 139 -10.57 7.33 -15.87
CA THR A 139 -10.05 6.30 -14.98
C THR A 139 -8.68 6.67 -14.37
N GLU A 140 -8.41 7.95 -14.21
CA GLU A 140 -7.10 8.58 -14.04
C GLU A 140 -7.00 9.30 -12.68
N GLY A 141 -7.82 8.88 -11.72
CA GLY A 141 -7.70 9.25 -10.30
C GLY A 141 -7.56 8.01 -9.42
N PRO A 142 -6.85 8.08 -8.27
CA PRO A 142 -6.65 6.94 -7.38
C PRO A 142 -7.87 6.73 -6.48
N TRP A 143 -9.07 6.69 -7.05
CA TRP A 143 -10.33 6.50 -6.32
C TRP A 143 -10.87 5.11 -6.64
N PHE A 144 -10.81 4.20 -5.67
CA PHE A 144 -11.70 3.04 -5.71
C PHE A 144 -13.09 3.56 -5.30
N ASP A 145 -13.90 3.86 -6.31
CA ASP A 145 -15.28 4.26 -6.11
C ASP A 145 -16.14 3.01 -5.92
N GLY A 146 -16.40 2.68 -4.65
CA GLY A 146 -17.30 1.61 -4.24
C GLY A 146 -18.73 1.81 -4.72
N VAL A 147 -19.16 3.04 -5.00
CA VAL A 147 -20.49 3.32 -5.59
C VAL A 147 -20.50 2.87 -7.04
N SER A 148 -19.61 3.38 -7.89
CA SER A 148 -19.51 2.94 -9.29
C SER A 148 -19.19 1.44 -9.42
N PHE A 149 -18.41 0.89 -8.49
CA PHE A 149 -18.17 -0.55 -8.40
C PHE A 149 -19.48 -1.31 -8.16
N MET A 150 -20.28 -0.94 -7.16
CA MET A 150 -21.56 -1.58 -6.89
C MET A 150 -22.62 -1.29 -7.96
N GLU A 151 -22.63 -0.11 -8.61
CA GLU A 151 -23.48 0.15 -9.78
C GLU A 151 -23.15 -0.81 -10.95
N SER A 152 -21.89 -1.23 -11.09
CA SER A 152 -21.48 -2.23 -12.10
C SER A 152 -21.80 -3.68 -11.73
N LYS A 153 -22.31 -3.92 -10.50
CA LYS A 153 -22.54 -5.25 -9.93
C LYS A 153 -24.02 -5.43 -9.62
N ASN A 154 -24.64 -6.47 -10.15
CA ASN A 154 -26.05 -6.81 -9.87
C ASN A 154 -26.25 -7.45 -8.48
N VAL A 155 -25.59 -6.92 -7.44
CA VAL A 155 -25.67 -7.39 -6.05
C VAL A 155 -26.72 -6.57 -5.31
N SER A 156 -27.96 -7.06 -5.31
CA SER A 156 -29.11 -6.41 -4.65
C SER A 156 -29.30 -6.84 -3.19
N THR A 157 -28.85 -8.04 -2.82
CA THR A 157 -29.15 -8.69 -1.53
C THR A 157 -27.98 -9.50 -0.99
N THR A 158 -27.88 -9.54 0.35
CA THR A 158 -26.79 -10.17 1.08
C THR A 158 -27.34 -11.08 2.17
N PHE A 159 -26.95 -12.37 2.11
CA PHE A 159 -27.09 -13.32 3.20
C PHE A 159 -25.75 -13.33 3.94
N VAL A 160 -25.68 -12.68 5.11
CA VAL A 160 -24.41 -12.36 5.79
C VAL A 160 -23.69 -13.63 6.23
N SER A 161 -24.44 -14.64 6.67
CA SER A 161 -23.90 -15.96 7.02
C SER A 161 -23.28 -16.68 5.82
N GLU A 162 -23.92 -16.64 4.64
CA GLU A 162 -23.35 -17.20 3.42
C GLU A 162 -22.12 -16.41 2.97
N ALA A 163 -22.21 -15.07 2.94
CA ALA A 163 -21.14 -14.18 2.55
C ALA A 163 -19.86 -14.36 3.40
N LYS A 164 -20.00 -14.48 4.73
CA LYS A 164 -18.85 -14.69 5.65
C LYS A 164 -18.34 -16.13 5.70
N SER A 165 -19.03 -17.08 5.08
CA SER A 165 -18.60 -18.49 4.99
C SER A 165 -17.84 -18.84 3.71
N LYS A 166 -17.75 -17.94 2.73
CA LYS A 166 -17.03 -18.15 1.46
C LYS A 166 -15.55 -18.52 1.68
N ASP A 167 -15.08 -19.51 0.93
CA ASP A 167 -13.68 -19.97 0.95
C ASP A 167 -12.78 -18.96 0.23
N ILE A 168 -11.80 -18.36 0.91
CA ILE A 168 -10.92 -17.32 0.35
C ILE A 168 -9.46 -17.76 0.37
N ALA A 169 -8.87 -17.97 -0.81
CA ALA A 169 -7.43 -18.14 -0.93
C ALA A 169 -6.70 -16.80 -0.86
N ILE A 170 -5.66 -16.70 -0.03
CA ILE A 170 -4.71 -15.58 -0.02
C ILE A 170 -3.37 -16.11 -0.54
N VAL A 171 -3.08 -15.85 -1.81
CA VAL A 171 -1.86 -16.35 -2.44
C VAL A 171 -0.72 -15.36 -2.19
N GLY A 172 0.23 -15.74 -1.33
CA GLY A 172 1.39 -14.95 -0.92
C GLY A 172 1.26 -14.36 0.49
N GLY A 173 2.06 -14.84 1.42
CA GLY A 173 2.24 -14.33 2.80
C GLY A 173 3.07 -13.04 2.86
N GLY A 174 3.01 -12.19 1.83
CA GLY A 174 3.59 -10.85 1.82
C GLY A 174 2.85 -9.92 2.79
N MET A 175 3.36 -8.68 2.97
CA MET A 175 2.68 -7.72 3.85
C MET A 175 1.25 -7.41 3.40
N SER A 176 0.94 -7.42 2.10
CA SER A 176 -0.42 -7.25 1.59
C SER A 176 -1.32 -8.45 1.94
N GLY A 177 -0.90 -9.68 1.63
CA GLY A 177 -1.71 -10.87 1.94
C GLY A 177 -1.89 -11.10 3.44
N ALA A 178 -0.85 -10.86 4.25
CA ALA A 178 -0.94 -10.92 5.70
C ALA A 178 -1.87 -9.83 6.28
N MET A 179 -1.88 -8.62 5.67
CA MET A 179 -2.82 -7.57 6.02
C MET A 179 -4.25 -7.94 5.65
N THR A 180 -4.50 -8.49 4.44
CA THR A 180 -5.83 -8.98 4.03
C THR A 180 -6.37 -10.02 5.01
N ALA A 181 -5.55 -10.97 5.48
CA ALA A 181 -5.99 -11.95 6.48
C ALA A 181 -6.46 -11.31 7.80
N LEU A 182 -5.70 -10.33 8.32
CA LEU A 182 -6.06 -9.59 9.52
C LEU A 182 -7.35 -8.75 9.32
N LEU A 183 -7.48 -8.11 8.16
CA LEU A 183 -8.65 -7.30 7.79
C LEU A 183 -9.93 -8.13 7.65
N LEU A 184 -9.85 -9.29 7.00
CA LEU A 184 -10.99 -10.22 6.89
C LEU A 184 -11.40 -10.73 8.27
N GLN A 185 -10.41 -11.12 9.10
CA GLN A 185 -10.69 -11.58 10.46
C GLN A 185 -11.29 -10.49 11.35
N SER A 186 -10.86 -9.21 11.21
CA SER A 186 -11.40 -8.13 12.06
C SER A 186 -12.90 -7.90 11.84
N VAL A 187 -13.41 -8.16 10.64
CA VAL A 187 -14.84 -8.06 10.30
C VAL A 187 -15.60 -9.40 10.37
N GLY A 188 -14.98 -10.45 10.91
CA GLY A 188 -15.59 -11.76 11.11
C GLY A 188 -15.71 -12.63 9.84
N VAL A 189 -14.94 -12.35 8.79
CA VAL A 189 -14.74 -13.27 7.67
C VAL A 189 -13.56 -14.17 8.03
N GLU A 190 -13.85 -15.38 8.50
CA GLU A 190 -12.83 -16.28 9.05
C GLU A 190 -12.33 -17.35 8.08
N ASN A 191 -13.07 -17.65 7.01
CA ASN A 191 -12.78 -18.79 6.12
C ASN A 191 -11.76 -18.42 5.02
N TRP A 192 -10.58 -17.98 5.43
CA TRP A 192 -9.45 -17.68 4.56
C TRP A 192 -8.25 -18.60 4.83
N HIS A 193 -7.41 -18.80 3.82
CA HIS A 193 -6.18 -19.60 3.93
C HIS A 193 -5.03 -18.96 3.14
N ILE A 194 -3.87 -18.78 3.77
CA ILE A 194 -2.67 -18.22 3.13
C ILE A 194 -1.85 -19.34 2.50
N ILE A 195 -1.49 -19.18 1.22
CA ILE A 195 -0.58 -20.07 0.50
C ILE A 195 0.72 -19.29 0.25
N GLU A 196 1.78 -19.61 0.99
CA GLU A 196 3.06 -18.89 0.94
C GLU A 196 4.19 -19.76 0.37
N SER A 197 4.92 -19.20 -0.59
CA SER A 197 5.97 -19.89 -1.33
C SER A 197 7.27 -20.13 -0.54
N SER A 198 7.54 -19.30 0.47
CA SER A 198 8.68 -19.37 1.37
C SER A 198 8.29 -19.95 2.73
N GLN A 199 9.23 -19.96 3.68
CA GLN A 199 9.04 -20.46 5.04
C GLN A 199 8.70 -19.36 6.07
N ARG A 200 8.18 -18.21 5.62
CA ARG A 200 7.89 -17.06 6.50
C ARG A 200 6.87 -16.08 5.93
N ILE A 201 6.22 -15.33 6.83
CA ILE A 201 5.45 -14.13 6.50
C ILE A 201 6.38 -12.93 6.24
N GLY A 202 5.89 -11.92 5.51
CA GLY A 202 6.46 -10.59 5.39
C GLY A 202 7.04 -10.22 4.02
N GLY A 203 7.06 -11.16 3.06
CA GLY A 203 7.53 -10.89 1.69
C GLY A 203 8.93 -10.26 1.66
N ARG A 204 9.07 -9.06 1.07
CA ARG A 204 10.36 -8.35 0.98
C ARG A 204 10.87 -7.73 2.29
N ILE A 205 10.10 -7.72 3.38
CA ILE A 205 10.65 -7.39 4.72
C ILE A 205 11.64 -8.50 5.11
N ARG A 206 12.93 -8.15 5.24
CA ARG A 206 14.02 -9.11 5.48
C ARG A 206 15.15 -8.45 6.27
N THR A 207 15.21 -8.81 7.55
CA THR A 207 16.29 -8.49 8.49
C THR A 207 17.21 -9.70 8.58
N LYS A 208 18.52 -9.47 8.60
CA LYS A 208 19.51 -10.54 8.74
C LYS A 208 20.38 -10.30 9.96
N TYR A 209 20.26 -11.21 10.92
CA TYR A 209 21.12 -11.33 12.10
C TYR A 209 22.33 -12.18 11.71
N LEU A 210 23.54 -11.67 11.88
CA LEU A 210 24.77 -12.31 11.40
C LEU A 210 25.44 -13.08 12.55
N ASN A 211 26.38 -13.99 12.22
CA ASN A 211 27.17 -14.73 13.22
C ASN A 211 26.31 -15.52 14.26
N GLY A 212 25.10 -15.95 13.87
CA GLY A 212 24.17 -16.63 14.76
C GLY A 212 23.56 -15.76 15.87
N SER A 213 23.69 -14.43 15.78
CA SER A 213 23.19 -13.51 16.79
C SER A 213 21.67 -13.50 16.88
N LYS A 214 21.16 -13.03 18.01
CA LYS A 214 19.74 -12.83 18.26
C LYS A 214 19.34 -11.36 18.05
N PRO A 215 18.02 -11.05 18.02
CA PRO A 215 17.53 -9.68 17.87
C PRO A 215 18.01 -8.73 18.97
N GLU A 216 18.15 -9.21 20.21
CA GLU A 216 18.68 -8.47 21.35
C GLU A 216 20.17 -8.12 21.27
N ASP A 217 20.94 -8.77 20.40
CA ASP A 217 22.38 -8.53 20.22
C ASP A 217 22.68 -7.36 19.27
N TYR A 218 21.68 -6.83 18.56
CA TYR A 218 21.77 -5.74 17.57
C TYR A 218 22.78 -5.96 16.41
N GLN A 219 23.27 -7.18 16.21
CA GLN A 219 24.18 -7.59 15.14
C GLN A 219 23.42 -7.93 13.85
N TYR A 220 22.67 -6.97 13.32
CA TYR A 220 21.82 -7.18 12.14
C TYR A 220 21.87 -6.03 11.13
N GLN A 221 21.37 -6.31 9.92
CA GLN A 221 21.05 -5.28 8.93
C GLN A 221 19.78 -5.60 8.13
N GLU A 222 19.15 -4.57 7.56
CA GLU A 222 17.96 -4.67 6.71
C GLU A 222 18.31 -4.88 5.24
N MET A 223 18.12 -6.11 4.80
CA MET A 223 18.27 -6.54 3.40
C MET A 223 17.00 -6.26 2.58
N GLY A 224 15.89 -6.00 3.27
CA GLY A 224 14.60 -5.57 2.72
C GLY A 224 14.46 -4.04 2.56
N PRO A 225 13.30 -3.46 2.90
CA PRO A 225 12.96 -2.07 2.56
C PRO A 225 13.72 -1.01 3.39
N MET A 226 13.48 0.26 3.01
CA MET A 226 14.00 1.46 3.67
C MET A 226 13.28 1.75 5.01
N ARG A 227 13.46 2.95 5.56
CA ARG A 227 12.93 3.37 6.87
C ARG A 227 11.70 4.25 6.74
N PHE A 228 11.04 4.56 7.83
CA PHE A 228 9.75 5.25 7.82
C PHE A 228 9.97 6.76 7.98
N PRO A 229 9.73 7.58 6.94
CA PRO A 229 9.63 9.02 7.13
C PRO A 229 8.41 9.32 8.01
N VAL A 230 8.51 10.35 8.84
CA VAL A 230 7.47 10.71 9.83
C VAL A 230 6.98 12.13 9.60
N SER A 231 7.90 13.08 9.49
CA SER A 231 7.55 14.49 9.30
C SER A 231 8.67 15.28 8.63
N VAL A 232 8.27 16.32 7.90
CA VAL A 232 9.14 17.33 7.27
C VAL A 232 9.07 18.60 8.10
N LYS A 233 10.22 19.10 8.56
CA LYS A 233 10.35 20.44 9.14
C LYS A 233 10.87 21.41 8.09
N TYR A 234 10.03 22.37 7.72
CA TYR A 234 10.29 23.36 6.70
C TYR A 234 11.12 24.52 7.26
N ALA A 235 12.23 24.88 6.60
CA ALA A 235 13.16 25.89 7.10
C ALA A 235 12.70 27.35 6.88
N ASP A 236 11.89 27.58 5.85
CA ASP A 236 11.27 28.87 5.49
C ASP A 236 10.18 29.29 6.49
N THR A 237 9.32 28.37 6.90
CA THR A 237 8.19 28.65 7.81
C THR A 237 8.41 28.18 9.25
N ASN A 238 9.42 27.35 9.50
CA ASN A 238 9.63 26.60 10.75
C ASN A 238 8.43 25.68 11.13
N GLU A 239 7.49 25.45 10.21
CA GLU A 239 6.38 24.50 10.32
C GLU A 239 6.91 23.06 10.30
N THR A 240 6.26 22.16 11.03
CA THR A 240 6.48 20.71 10.92
C THR A 240 5.19 20.06 10.45
N LEU A 241 5.25 19.33 9.34
CA LEU A 241 4.12 18.57 8.81
C LEU A 241 4.42 17.09 8.88
N ASP A 242 3.46 16.34 9.40
CA ASP A 242 3.47 14.87 9.32
C ASP A 242 3.29 14.41 7.87
N ILE A 243 3.97 13.31 7.53
CA ILE A 243 3.69 12.53 6.34
C ILE A 243 2.62 11.51 6.71
N GLU A 244 1.45 11.64 6.12
CA GLU A 244 0.26 10.90 6.55
C GLU A 244 0.30 9.41 6.16
N ASP A 245 0.86 9.08 4.99
CA ASP A 245 0.74 7.74 4.38
C ASP A 245 1.41 6.65 5.23
N HIS A 246 2.58 6.97 5.81
CA HIS A 246 3.34 6.04 6.65
C HIS A 246 2.69 5.78 8.01
N LYS A 247 1.69 6.57 8.43
CA LYS A 247 0.93 6.31 9.66
C LYS A 247 0.21 4.98 9.65
N LEU A 248 -0.17 4.47 8.47
CA LEU A 248 -0.76 3.14 8.28
C LEU A 248 0.17 2.02 8.80
N VAL A 249 1.49 2.17 8.66
CA VAL A 249 2.48 1.20 9.17
C VAL A 249 2.60 1.29 10.69
N PHE A 250 2.50 2.48 11.26
CA PHE A 250 2.52 2.68 12.71
C PHE A 250 1.24 2.11 13.36
N GLN A 251 0.08 2.38 12.76
CA GLN A 251 -1.20 1.81 13.18
C GLN A 251 -1.22 0.28 13.12
N LEU A 252 -0.67 -0.33 12.06
CA LEU A 252 -0.58 -1.80 11.97
C LEU A 252 0.25 -2.39 13.11
N ALA A 253 1.37 -1.76 13.47
CA ALA A 253 2.20 -2.20 14.58
C ALA A 253 1.44 -2.15 15.91
N ASP A 254 0.74 -1.05 16.20
CA ASP A 254 -0.06 -0.90 17.42
C ASP A 254 -1.22 -1.92 17.47
N TYR A 255 -1.86 -2.17 16.32
CA TYR A 255 -2.91 -3.18 16.17
C TYR A 255 -2.39 -4.60 16.46
N VAL A 256 -1.29 -5.03 15.85
CA VAL A 256 -0.74 -6.38 16.09
C VAL A 256 -0.11 -6.52 17.47
N ASN A 257 0.39 -5.44 18.06
CA ASN A 257 0.81 -5.43 19.47
C ASN A 257 -0.41 -5.71 20.38
N SER A 258 -1.54 -5.06 20.13
CA SER A 258 -2.79 -5.27 20.86
C SER A 258 -3.30 -6.72 20.73
N LEU A 259 -3.35 -7.26 19.51
CA LEU A 259 -3.78 -8.65 19.25
C LEU A 259 -2.89 -9.70 19.94
N ASN A 260 -1.58 -9.43 20.07
CA ASN A 260 -0.65 -10.29 20.82
C ASN A 260 -0.64 -10.00 22.34
N GLY A 261 -1.65 -9.33 22.89
CA GLY A 261 -1.75 -9.02 24.32
C GLY A 261 -0.62 -8.11 24.85
N ASN A 262 0.05 -7.37 23.95
CA ASN A 262 1.27 -6.60 24.20
C ASN A 262 2.46 -7.45 24.70
N ASP A 263 2.58 -8.71 24.27
CA ASP A 263 3.76 -9.53 24.58
C ASP A 263 5.07 -8.85 24.14
N SER A 264 5.93 -8.57 25.11
CA SER A 264 7.25 -7.99 24.92
C SER A 264 8.18 -8.76 23.97
N ALA A 265 7.96 -10.06 23.75
CA ALA A 265 8.73 -10.88 22.82
C ALA A 265 8.32 -10.68 21.35
N LEU A 266 7.08 -10.24 21.12
CA LEU A 266 6.51 -9.97 19.79
C LEU A 266 6.35 -8.48 19.50
N ALA A 267 6.46 -7.62 20.51
CA ALA A 267 6.20 -6.19 20.43
C ALA A 267 6.99 -5.47 19.32
N VAL A 268 6.28 -4.93 18.34
CA VAL A 268 6.79 -4.04 17.30
C VAL A 268 6.96 -2.64 17.90
N LYS A 269 8.20 -2.21 18.11
CA LYS A 269 8.52 -0.91 18.72
C LYS A 269 9.24 -0.03 17.71
N PHE A 270 8.79 1.19 17.49
CA PHE A 270 9.53 2.15 16.67
C PHE A 270 10.56 2.90 17.51
N ILE A 271 11.75 3.07 16.94
CA ILE A 271 12.85 3.89 17.48
C ILE A 271 13.28 4.93 16.43
N PRO A 272 13.92 6.03 16.84
CA PRO A 272 14.43 7.03 15.90
C PRO A 272 15.38 6.43 14.85
N TRP A 273 15.38 7.00 13.65
CA TRP A 273 16.35 6.67 12.61
C TRP A 273 17.12 7.92 12.16
N ILE A 274 18.43 7.76 11.97
CA ILE A 274 19.32 8.81 11.44
C ILE A 274 19.46 8.55 9.95
N GLN A 275 18.74 9.31 9.12
CA GLN A 275 18.76 9.17 7.67
C GLN A 275 20.03 9.72 7.04
N SER A 276 20.52 10.85 7.54
CA SER A 276 21.75 11.51 7.07
C SER A 276 22.63 11.88 8.27
N SER A 277 23.95 11.78 8.09
CA SER A 277 24.96 12.05 9.12
C SER A 277 26.17 12.71 8.46
N PRO A 278 26.84 13.70 9.08
CA PRO A 278 27.88 14.49 8.42
C PRO A 278 29.09 13.66 7.98
N ASN A 279 29.46 12.63 8.74
CA ASN A 279 30.75 11.96 8.62
C ASN A 279 30.71 10.66 7.79
N VAL A 280 29.56 10.33 7.20
CA VAL A 280 29.45 9.25 6.21
C VAL A 280 30.37 9.53 5.00
N PRO A 281 30.86 8.51 4.29
CA PRO A 281 31.64 8.73 3.06
C PRO A 281 30.82 9.51 2.03
N GLY A 282 31.51 10.34 1.24
CA GLY A 282 30.93 10.99 0.08
C GLY A 282 31.63 10.58 -1.22
N ASN A 283 30.90 10.59 -2.33
CA ASN A 283 31.47 10.45 -3.65
C ASN A 283 32.42 11.63 -3.94
N SER A 284 33.72 11.33 -3.90
CA SER A 284 34.81 12.30 -4.05
C SER A 284 35.44 12.27 -5.46
N ARG A 285 34.80 11.60 -6.42
CA ARG A 285 35.22 11.56 -7.84
C ARG A 285 36.72 11.29 -8.05
N GLY A 286 37.24 10.28 -7.37
CA GLY A 286 38.63 9.82 -7.42
C GLY A 286 39.58 10.50 -6.43
N TYR A 287 39.17 11.58 -5.74
CA TYR A 287 40.02 12.20 -4.73
C TYR A 287 40.14 11.32 -3.48
N ARG A 288 41.33 11.31 -2.86
CA ARG A 288 41.59 10.64 -1.58
C ARG A 288 42.35 11.60 -0.66
N LEU A 289 42.00 11.56 0.63
CA LEU A 289 42.70 12.32 1.66
C LEU A 289 44.18 11.87 1.76
N PRO A 290 45.08 12.67 2.38
CA PRO A 290 46.50 12.28 2.54
C PRO A 290 46.76 10.97 3.29
N ASN A 291 45.76 10.45 4.01
CA ASN A 291 45.78 9.14 4.68
C ASN A 291 45.18 8.01 3.81
N GLY A 292 44.97 8.23 2.52
CA GLY A 292 44.41 7.29 1.55
C GLY A 292 42.89 7.16 1.57
N ARG A 293 42.19 7.71 2.57
CA ARG A 293 40.75 7.49 2.77
C ARG A 293 39.86 8.40 1.92
N ILE A 294 38.62 7.98 1.71
CA ILE A 294 37.57 8.80 1.11
C ILE A 294 37.16 9.95 2.07
N PRO A 295 37.02 11.20 1.59
CA PRO A 295 36.45 12.31 2.35
C PRO A 295 35.02 12.06 2.84
N SER A 296 34.65 12.64 3.98
CA SER A 296 33.26 12.62 4.42
C SER A 296 32.37 13.56 3.59
N ALA A 297 31.06 13.31 3.59
CA ALA A 297 30.07 14.19 2.98
C ALA A 297 30.13 15.63 3.56
N SER A 298 30.47 15.80 4.85
CA SER A 298 30.71 17.10 5.48
C SER A 298 31.97 17.79 4.96
N GLN A 299 33.06 17.06 4.75
CA GLN A 299 34.30 17.60 4.18
C GLN A 299 34.10 18.07 2.73
N LEU A 300 33.41 17.29 1.91
CA LEU A 300 33.09 17.68 0.52
C LEU A 300 32.22 18.94 0.46
N ARG A 301 31.20 19.06 1.33
CA ARG A 301 30.38 20.29 1.41
C ARG A 301 31.15 21.51 1.91
N ALA A 302 32.12 21.31 2.81
CA ALA A 302 32.93 22.40 3.34
C ALA A 302 34.07 22.83 2.39
N ASN A 303 34.53 21.94 1.52
CA ASN A 303 35.60 22.22 0.57
C ASN A 303 35.48 21.36 -0.70
N SER A 304 35.02 21.97 -1.79
CA SER A 304 34.85 21.32 -3.09
C SER A 304 36.15 20.80 -3.73
N SER A 305 37.32 21.33 -3.33
CA SER A 305 38.63 20.83 -3.80
C SER A 305 39.00 19.44 -3.27
N LEU A 306 38.20 18.89 -2.34
CA LEU A 306 38.31 17.51 -1.86
C LEU A 306 37.53 16.51 -2.74
N ALA A 307 36.99 16.97 -3.88
CA ALA A 307 36.50 16.10 -4.94
C ALA A 307 37.35 16.28 -6.20
N GLY A 308 37.47 15.22 -7.01
CA GLY A 308 37.94 15.35 -8.38
C GLY A 308 37.00 16.22 -9.23
N PRO A 309 37.40 16.57 -10.46
CA PRO A 309 36.56 17.35 -11.36
C PRO A 309 35.18 16.70 -11.50
N ALA A 310 34.14 17.53 -11.50
CA ALA A 310 32.84 17.07 -11.95
C ALA A 310 32.94 16.67 -13.44
N PRO A 311 32.08 15.76 -13.93
CA PRO A 311 31.87 15.63 -15.36
C PRO A 311 31.45 17.00 -15.91
N GLN A 312 32.29 17.64 -16.72
CA GLN A 312 31.93 18.89 -17.37
C GLN A 312 31.20 18.58 -18.67
N TYR A 313 30.02 19.18 -18.87
CA TYR A 313 29.41 19.21 -20.19
C TYR A 313 30.16 20.22 -21.07
N PHE A 314 29.99 20.10 -22.39
CA PHE A 314 30.58 21.07 -23.34
C PHE A 314 29.93 22.46 -23.26
N ASP A 315 28.72 22.51 -22.71
CA ASP A 315 27.84 23.68 -22.64
C ASP A 315 27.13 23.70 -21.26
N GLU A 316 27.83 24.19 -20.23
CA GLU A 316 27.31 24.22 -18.85
C GLU A 316 26.03 25.07 -18.75
N ASP A 317 25.97 26.21 -19.46
CA ASP A 317 24.79 27.09 -19.52
C ASP A 317 23.54 26.34 -20.05
N ALA A 318 23.70 25.48 -21.05
CA ALA A 318 22.61 24.66 -21.60
C ALA A 318 22.17 23.51 -20.66
N ALA A 319 23.06 23.02 -19.78
CA ALA A 319 22.71 22.03 -18.76
C ALA A 319 21.91 22.67 -17.62
N ASP A 320 22.37 23.81 -17.09
CA ASP A 320 21.67 24.57 -16.06
C ASP A 320 20.26 24.99 -16.54
N ALA A 321 20.15 25.47 -17.78
CA ALA A 321 18.85 25.82 -18.38
C ALA A 321 17.91 24.62 -18.57
N ALA A 322 18.45 23.43 -18.81
CA ALA A 322 17.65 22.20 -18.92
C ALA A 322 17.15 21.70 -17.54
N GLU A 323 17.99 21.79 -16.50
CA GLU A 323 17.60 21.50 -15.12
C GLU A 323 16.54 22.50 -14.61
N GLU A 324 16.68 23.78 -14.94
CA GLU A 324 15.69 24.82 -14.62
C GLU A 324 14.35 24.54 -15.32
N ALA A 325 14.36 24.30 -16.64
CA ALA A 325 13.13 24.01 -17.40
C ALA A 325 12.41 22.73 -16.93
N LEU A 326 13.15 21.69 -16.54
CA LEU A 326 12.58 20.49 -15.94
C LEU A 326 11.95 20.79 -14.57
N SER A 327 12.63 21.58 -13.74
CA SER A 327 12.14 22.00 -12.42
C SER A 327 10.88 22.86 -12.52
N GLU A 328 10.81 23.76 -13.51
CA GLU A 328 9.61 24.54 -13.83
C GLU A 328 8.45 23.64 -14.31
N PHE A 329 8.73 22.65 -15.16
CA PHE A 329 7.70 21.73 -15.67
C PHE A 329 7.09 20.84 -14.58
N ILE A 330 7.91 20.22 -13.74
CA ILE A 330 7.45 19.48 -12.56
C ILE A 330 6.68 20.43 -11.61
N ASN A 331 7.06 21.71 -11.59
CA ASN A 331 6.48 22.77 -10.76
C ASN A 331 6.53 22.36 -9.27
N ALA A 332 7.71 21.89 -8.86
CA ALA A 332 8.05 21.26 -7.59
C ALA A 332 8.11 22.26 -6.41
N THR A 333 7.05 23.06 -6.24
CA THR A 333 6.98 24.07 -5.18
C THR A 333 6.84 23.44 -3.79
N ASN A 334 7.29 24.17 -2.76
CA ASN A 334 7.02 23.81 -1.36
C ASN A 334 5.51 23.60 -1.08
N GLU A 335 4.61 24.23 -1.83
CA GLU A 335 3.17 23.98 -1.69
C GLU A 335 2.74 22.62 -2.27
N LYS A 336 3.23 22.23 -3.46
CA LYS A 336 3.01 20.86 -3.98
C LYS A 336 3.58 19.81 -3.02
N TRP A 337 4.77 20.04 -2.45
CA TRP A 337 5.36 19.16 -1.42
C TRP A 337 4.48 19.02 -0.17
N ARG A 338 4.03 20.14 0.39
CA ARG A 338 3.11 20.15 1.54
C ARG A 338 1.77 19.48 1.22
N ALA A 339 1.27 19.61 -0.02
CA ALA A 339 0.05 18.92 -0.46
C ALA A 339 0.24 17.40 -0.56
N ALA A 340 1.35 16.94 -1.15
CA ALA A 340 1.68 15.51 -1.26
C ALA A 340 1.82 14.84 0.12
N GLY A 341 2.57 15.45 1.06
CA GLY A 341 2.74 14.90 2.41
C GLY A 341 1.43 14.83 3.23
N ARG A 342 0.49 15.74 2.98
CA ARG A 342 -0.84 15.75 3.64
C ARG A 342 -1.83 14.77 3.00
N ASN A 343 -1.76 14.57 1.67
CA ASN A 343 -2.66 13.68 0.93
C ASN A 343 -2.04 13.29 -0.43
N VAL A 344 -1.28 12.19 -0.44
CA VAL A 344 -0.62 11.69 -1.66
C VAL A 344 -1.62 11.32 -2.77
N TYR A 345 -2.84 10.91 -2.41
CA TYR A 345 -3.90 10.54 -3.36
C TYR A 345 -4.39 11.75 -4.16
N LYS A 346 -4.57 12.89 -3.50
CA LYS A 346 -4.91 14.15 -4.17
C LYS A 346 -3.74 14.62 -5.03
N ALA A 347 -2.51 14.50 -4.55
CA ALA A 347 -1.31 14.84 -5.33
C ALA A 347 -1.14 13.93 -6.56
N HIS A 348 -1.48 12.63 -6.46
CA HIS A 348 -1.45 11.70 -7.59
C HIS A 348 -2.46 12.07 -8.67
N LYS A 349 -3.72 12.39 -8.30
CA LYS A 349 -4.70 12.91 -9.26
C LYS A 349 -4.19 14.20 -9.94
N GLN A 350 -3.67 15.15 -9.14
CA GLN A 350 -3.11 16.39 -9.69
C GLN A 350 -1.93 16.10 -10.64
N ALA A 351 -1.08 15.13 -10.34
CA ALA A 351 0.06 14.77 -11.18
C ALA A 351 -0.36 14.17 -12.54
N ILE A 352 -1.52 13.53 -12.64
CA ILE A 352 -2.08 13.10 -13.93
C ILE A 352 -2.65 14.30 -14.68
N GLU A 353 -3.44 15.17 -14.02
CA GLU A 353 -3.94 16.43 -14.61
C GLU A 353 -2.80 17.36 -15.08
N ASP A 354 -1.66 17.36 -14.37
CA ASP A 354 -0.43 18.10 -14.70
C ASP A 354 0.43 17.41 -15.79
N GLY A 355 0.05 16.21 -16.25
CA GLY A 355 0.74 15.47 -17.32
C GLY A 355 2.02 14.72 -16.91
N LEU A 356 2.30 14.58 -15.61
CA LEU A 356 3.54 13.98 -15.08
C LEU A 356 3.69 12.46 -15.32
N PHE A 357 2.66 11.82 -15.89
CA PHE A 357 2.68 10.42 -16.32
C PHE A 357 3.01 10.21 -17.80
N SER A 358 2.86 11.26 -18.62
CA SER A 358 3.19 11.26 -20.05
C SER A 358 4.70 11.36 -20.32
N TRP A 359 5.49 11.73 -19.30
CA TRP A 359 6.91 12.05 -19.46
C TRP A 359 7.78 11.37 -18.41
N SER A 360 8.99 11.01 -18.84
CA SER A 360 10.17 10.94 -17.99
C SER A 360 11.00 12.22 -18.21
N GLU A 361 11.88 12.57 -17.27
CA GLU A 361 12.82 13.69 -17.40
C GLU A 361 13.52 13.69 -18.78
N ALA A 362 14.14 12.56 -19.13
CA ALA A 362 14.84 12.41 -20.40
C ALA A 362 13.94 12.56 -21.64
N ASN A 363 12.68 12.08 -21.59
CA ASN A 363 11.78 12.21 -22.73
C ASN A 363 11.26 13.64 -22.90
N TYR A 364 11.00 14.34 -21.79
CA TYR A 364 10.59 15.74 -21.80
C TYR A 364 11.70 16.63 -22.39
N LEU A 365 12.91 16.53 -21.85
CA LEU A 365 14.08 17.24 -22.36
C LEU A 365 14.34 16.92 -23.84
N LYS A 366 14.19 15.65 -24.25
CA LYS A 366 14.54 15.23 -25.61
C LYS A 366 13.52 15.61 -26.68
N TYR A 367 12.23 15.42 -26.40
CA TYR A 367 11.18 15.46 -27.42
C TYR A 367 10.27 16.70 -27.30
N GLU A 368 10.04 17.20 -26.08
CA GLU A 368 9.26 18.44 -25.88
C GLU A 368 10.16 19.68 -26.00
N LEU A 369 11.29 19.70 -25.29
CA LEU A 369 12.27 20.80 -25.38
C LEU A 369 13.24 20.66 -26.56
N GLY A 370 13.26 19.51 -27.24
CA GLY A 370 14.06 19.29 -28.45
C GLY A 370 15.58 19.27 -28.23
N LEU A 371 16.05 19.06 -27.00
CA LEU A 371 17.49 19.12 -26.66
C LEU A 371 18.32 18.04 -27.37
N ASP A 372 19.63 18.24 -27.42
CA ASP A 372 20.53 17.23 -27.99
C ASP A 372 20.61 15.98 -27.09
N ALA A 373 20.87 14.80 -27.67
CA ALA A 373 20.78 13.54 -26.93
C ALA A 373 21.87 13.36 -25.86
N ASN A 374 23.02 14.00 -26.03
CA ASN A 374 24.14 13.97 -25.09
C ASN A 374 23.87 14.91 -23.91
N LEU A 375 23.24 16.08 -24.15
CA LEU A 375 22.74 16.97 -23.09
C LEU A 375 21.61 16.32 -22.29
N THR A 376 20.65 15.67 -22.97
CA THR A 376 19.61 14.88 -22.29
C THR A 376 20.20 13.79 -21.41
N ASP A 377 21.17 13.02 -21.90
CA ASP A 377 21.82 11.95 -21.13
C ASP A 377 22.60 12.50 -19.93
N PHE A 378 23.27 13.64 -20.10
CA PHE A 378 24.01 14.31 -19.04
C PHE A 378 23.11 14.78 -17.89
N VAL A 379 21.97 15.41 -18.21
CA VAL A 379 21.05 15.99 -17.22
C VAL A 379 20.15 14.93 -16.57
N ALA A 380 19.49 14.10 -17.38
CA ALA A 380 18.41 13.21 -16.93
C ALA A 380 18.72 11.71 -17.05
N GLY A 381 19.82 11.34 -17.73
CA GLY A 381 20.15 9.96 -18.08
C GLY A 381 19.21 9.36 -19.12
N ALA A 382 19.72 8.99 -20.30
CA ALA A 382 18.93 8.49 -21.41
C ALA A 382 18.21 7.15 -21.14
N SER A 383 18.54 6.46 -20.03
CA SER A 383 17.82 5.28 -19.55
C SER A 383 16.73 5.57 -18.51
N SER A 384 16.54 6.83 -18.10
CA SER A 384 15.46 7.23 -17.17
C SER A 384 14.12 7.22 -17.89
N MET A 385 13.40 6.11 -17.73
CA MET A 385 12.08 5.86 -18.34
C MET A 385 10.95 5.80 -17.29
N SER A 386 11.20 6.22 -16.05
CA SER A 386 10.18 6.34 -15.01
C SER A 386 9.32 7.60 -15.26
N PRO A 387 8.02 7.60 -14.89
CA PRO A 387 7.21 8.82 -14.92
C PRO A 387 7.66 9.81 -13.83
N LEU A 388 7.55 11.11 -14.12
CA LEU A 388 7.90 12.23 -13.20
C LEU A 388 7.12 12.22 -11.87
N TRP A 389 6.02 11.46 -11.80
CA TRP A 389 5.34 11.19 -10.53
C TRP A 389 6.25 10.55 -9.47
N GLY A 390 7.24 9.74 -9.88
CA GLY A 390 8.26 9.18 -8.97
C GLY A 390 8.95 10.27 -8.16
N ASP A 391 9.42 11.29 -8.87
CA ASP A 391 10.10 12.45 -8.31
C ASP A 391 9.18 13.28 -7.40
N ILE A 392 7.85 13.16 -7.55
CA ILE A 392 6.92 13.82 -6.63
C ILE A 392 6.89 13.11 -5.27
N TYR A 393 6.49 11.84 -5.21
CA TYR A 393 6.29 11.19 -3.90
C TYR A 393 7.62 10.88 -3.21
N ASP A 394 8.67 10.48 -3.95
CA ASP A 394 9.96 10.15 -3.33
C ASP A 394 10.67 11.41 -2.80
N ASN A 395 10.65 12.56 -3.49
CA ASN A 395 11.23 13.79 -2.92
C ASN A 395 10.48 14.24 -1.65
N ASN A 396 9.16 14.16 -1.61
CA ASN A 396 8.38 14.43 -0.40
C ASN A 396 8.77 13.50 0.77
N TYR A 397 8.97 12.20 0.50
CA TYR A 397 9.37 11.24 1.54
C TYR A 397 10.84 11.40 1.96
N PHE A 398 11.77 11.63 1.03
CA PHE A 398 13.18 11.83 1.33
C PHE A 398 13.51 13.20 1.94
N ALA A 399 12.64 14.21 1.76
CA ALA A 399 12.70 15.49 2.46
C ALA A 399 12.36 15.41 3.97
N ALA A 400 11.90 14.25 4.47
CA ALA A 400 11.58 14.09 5.88
C ALA A 400 12.78 14.39 6.80
N THR A 401 12.55 15.22 7.80
CA THR A 401 13.54 15.56 8.83
C THR A 401 13.46 14.62 10.03
N THR A 402 12.32 13.93 10.19
CA THR A 402 12.09 12.95 11.25
C THR A 402 11.86 11.58 10.63
N TRP A 403 12.61 10.57 11.08
CA TRP A 403 12.50 9.18 10.62
C TRP A 403 12.41 8.20 11.78
N ARG A 404 11.82 7.03 11.51
CA ARG A 404 11.75 5.89 12.43
C ARG A 404 12.22 4.59 11.75
N THR A 405 12.75 3.68 12.56
CA THR A 405 12.96 2.26 12.23
C THR A 405 12.25 1.41 13.28
N ILE A 406 12.13 0.10 13.05
CA ILE A 406 11.65 -0.84 14.07
C ILE A 406 12.85 -1.35 14.88
N ASP A 407 12.68 -1.41 16.20
CA ASP A 407 13.64 -1.94 17.16
C ASP A 407 13.92 -3.42 16.89
N LYS A 408 15.19 -3.81 17.04
CA LYS A 408 15.70 -5.15 16.71
C LYS A 408 15.41 -5.63 15.28
N GLY A 409 14.99 -4.72 14.40
CA GLY A 409 14.85 -4.89 12.95
C GLY A 409 13.42 -5.02 12.44
N LEU A 410 13.21 -4.68 11.17
CA LEU A 410 11.89 -4.59 10.52
C LEU A 410 11.17 -5.94 10.47
N SER A 411 11.90 -7.07 10.52
CA SER A 411 11.31 -8.42 10.62
C SER A 411 10.65 -8.70 11.97
N SER A 412 10.68 -7.77 12.93
CA SER A 412 9.81 -7.84 14.12
C SER A 412 8.33 -7.67 13.72
N LEU A 413 8.00 -6.87 12.70
CA LEU A 413 6.62 -6.68 12.22
C LEU A 413 5.96 -7.97 11.69
N PRO A 414 6.49 -8.66 10.66
CA PRO A 414 5.90 -9.92 10.20
C PRO A 414 5.98 -11.04 11.25
N ARG A 415 6.93 -10.98 12.19
CA ARG A 415 7.03 -11.92 13.31
C ARG A 415 5.89 -11.74 14.34
N ALA A 416 5.46 -10.51 14.58
CA ALA A 416 4.27 -10.23 15.37
C ALA A 416 2.98 -10.70 14.68
N ILE A 417 2.93 -10.65 13.34
CA ILE A 417 1.78 -11.14 12.57
C ILE A 417 1.74 -12.68 12.49
N THR A 418 2.90 -13.33 12.38
CA THR A 418 3.04 -14.78 12.20
C THR A 418 2.15 -15.62 13.14
N PRO A 419 2.15 -15.46 14.48
CA PRO A 419 1.32 -16.28 15.36
C PRO A 419 -0.18 -16.11 15.16
N LEU A 420 -0.62 -14.98 14.59
CA LEU A 420 -2.03 -14.66 14.32
C LEU A 420 -2.57 -15.38 13.06
N VAL A 421 -1.68 -15.77 12.13
CA VAL A 421 -2.08 -16.32 10.81
C VAL A 421 -1.49 -17.71 10.49
N GLN A 422 -0.45 -18.16 11.19
CA GLN A 422 0.28 -19.39 10.87
C GLN A 422 -0.57 -20.68 10.91
N ASN A 423 -1.65 -20.70 11.69
CA ASN A 423 -2.58 -21.83 11.77
C ASN A 423 -3.46 -21.99 10.52
N LYS A 424 -3.58 -20.93 9.70
CA LYS A 424 -4.27 -20.87 8.41
C LYS A 424 -3.29 -20.48 7.30
N THR A 425 -2.07 -21.01 7.37
CA THR A 425 -1.01 -20.78 6.38
C THR A 425 -0.33 -22.09 5.97
N THR A 426 -0.24 -22.36 4.67
CA THR A 426 0.67 -23.37 4.12
C THR A 426 1.95 -22.70 3.63
N PHE A 427 3.07 -22.98 4.30
CA PHE A 427 4.41 -22.52 3.90
C PHE A 427 5.06 -23.46 2.88
N GLY A 428 5.98 -22.93 2.07
CA GLY A 428 6.73 -23.66 1.04
C GLY A 428 5.95 -24.01 -0.23
N ARG A 429 4.66 -23.67 -0.33
CA ARG A 429 3.81 -24.06 -1.47
C ARG A 429 3.91 -23.02 -2.59
N LYS A 430 4.55 -23.41 -3.69
CA LYS A 430 4.76 -22.57 -4.88
C LYS A 430 3.55 -22.69 -5.81
N VAL A 431 2.70 -21.66 -5.84
CA VAL A 431 1.62 -21.55 -6.83
C VAL A 431 2.20 -21.36 -8.22
N VAL A 432 1.59 -22.02 -9.21
CA VAL A 432 2.01 -22.10 -10.62
C VAL A 432 0.90 -21.72 -11.61
N GLY A 433 -0.30 -21.40 -11.10
CA GLY A 433 -1.48 -21.17 -11.93
C GLY A 433 -2.74 -20.89 -11.13
N LEU A 434 -3.69 -20.26 -11.83
CA LEU A 434 -5.08 -20.15 -11.45
C LEU A 434 -5.94 -20.72 -12.57
N THR A 435 -7.11 -21.27 -12.27
CA THR A 435 -8.16 -21.55 -13.25
C THR A 435 -9.51 -21.06 -12.77
N TRP A 436 -10.39 -20.77 -13.71
CA TRP A 436 -11.79 -20.51 -13.45
C TRP A 436 -12.61 -21.76 -13.77
N ASN A 437 -13.65 -22.02 -12.97
CA ASN A 437 -14.60 -23.09 -13.21
C ASN A 437 -16.01 -22.48 -13.35
N ASP A 438 -16.56 -22.45 -14.57
CA ASP A 438 -17.88 -21.91 -14.86
C ASP A 438 -19.04 -22.72 -14.26
N GLU A 439 -18.82 -24.01 -13.93
CA GLU A 439 -19.86 -24.86 -13.32
C GLU A 439 -20.02 -24.56 -11.82
N THR A 440 -18.91 -24.33 -11.11
CA THR A 440 -18.91 -24.04 -9.66
C THR A 440 -18.84 -22.56 -9.34
N ASN A 441 -18.50 -21.70 -10.32
CA ASN A 441 -18.15 -20.29 -10.15
C ASN A 441 -17.01 -20.06 -9.14
N LYS A 442 -16.05 -21.01 -9.09
CA LYS A 442 -14.89 -20.99 -8.20
C LYS A 442 -13.58 -20.78 -8.96
N VAL A 443 -12.59 -20.27 -8.24
CA VAL A 443 -11.20 -20.13 -8.69
C VAL A 443 -10.35 -21.28 -8.12
N GLY A 444 -9.77 -22.08 -9.01
CA GLY A 444 -8.85 -23.16 -8.68
C GLY A 444 -7.41 -22.68 -8.58
N VAL A 445 -6.81 -22.74 -7.40
CA VAL A 445 -5.40 -22.41 -7.17
C VAL A 445 -4.53 -23.64 -7.43
N LYS A 446 -3.46 -23.50 -8.22
CA LYS A 446 -2.63 -24.63 -8.67
C LYS A 446 -1.23 -24.61 -8.09
N TRP A 447 -0.72 -25.75 -7.64
CA TRP A 447 0.67 -25.93 -7.22
C TRP A 447 1.22 -27.29 -7.68
N ARG A 448 2.46 -27.57 -7.31
CA ARG A 448 3.11 -28.88 -7.43
C ARG A 448 3.99 -29.12 -6.21
N ASP A 449 3.80 -30.23 -5.52
CA ASP A 449 4.74 -30.67 -4.49
C ASP A 449 6.02 -31.29 -5.12
N ASP A 450 5.91 -31.98 -6.26
CA ASP A 450 7.04 -32.35 -7.14
C ASP A 450 7.13 -31.39 -8.34
N PRO A 451 8.18 -30.57 -8.48
CA PRO A 451 8.37 -29.66 -9.62
C PRO A 451 8.34 -30.34 -11.00
N PHE A 452 8.63 -31.64 -11.10
CA PHE A 452 8.63 -32.42 -12.35
C PHE A 452 7.29 -33.09 -12.66
N ALA A 453 6.32 -33.04 -11.74
CA ALA A 453 4.97 -33.56 -11.96
C ALA A 453 4.32 -32.88 -13.17
N GLN A 454 3.81 -33.67 -14.12
CA GLN A 454 3.23 -33.11 -15.35
C GLN A 454 1.93 -32.35 -15.05
N VAL A 455 1.04 -32.97 -14.27
CA VAL A 455 -0.24 -32.41 -13.84
C VAL A 455 -0.05 -31.71 -12.49
N PRO A 456 -0.46 -30.44 -12.33
CA PRO A 456 -0.47 -29.75 -11.04
C PRO A 456 -1.67 -30.20 -10.19
N GLU A 457 -1.51 -30.10 -8.87
CA GLU A 457 -2.63 -30.15 -7.93
C GLU A 457 -3.48 -28.88 -8.04
N VAL A 458 -4.75 -28.97 -7.65
CA VAL A 458 -5.74 -27.87 -7.71
C VAL A 458 -6.65 -27.92 -6.50
N GLU A 459 -6.91 -26.77 -5.88
CA GLU A 459 -7.91 -26.58 -4.81
C GLU A 459 -8.80 -25.39 -5.17
N GLU A 460 -10.13 -25.56 -5.06
CA GLU A 460 -11.11 -24.54 -5.46
C GLU A 460 -11.56 -23.66 -4.28
N TYR A 461 -11.59 -22.36 -4.51
CA TYR A 461 -12.01 -21.33 -3.57
C TYR A 461 -13.09 -20.45 -4.20
N ASP A 462 -13.95 -19.83 -3.40
CA ASP A 462 -14.92 -18.86 -3.92
C ASP A 462 -14.21 -17.60 -4.45
N TYR A 463 -13.13 -17.17 -3.78
CA TYR A 463 -12.30 -16.02 -4.19
C TYR A 463 -10.80 -16.28 -4.00
N ALA A 464 -9.96 -15.59 -4.79
CA ALA A 464 -8.51 -15.59 -4.65
C ALA A 464 -7.96 -14.16 -4.58
N VAL A 465 -7.37 -13.80 -3.43
CA VAL A 465 -6.58 -12.57 -3.28
C VAL A 465 -5.11 -12.87 -3.55
N VAL A 466 -4.57 -12.34 -4.64
CA VAL A 466 -3.20 -12.61 -5.09
C VAL A 466 -2.27 -11.48 -4.67
N ALA A 467 -1.47 -11.75 -3.63
CA ALA A 467 -0.44 -10.86 -3.10
C ALA A 467 0.96 -11.07 -3.72
N VAL A 468 1.07 -12.01 -4.68
CA VAL A 468 2.31 -12.35 -5.39
C VAL A 468 2.67 -11.27 -6.42
N PRO A 469 3.93 -10.81 -6.53
CA PRO A 469 4.33 -9.83 -7.54
C PRO A 469 4.20 -10.37 -8.97
N PHE A 470 3.88 -9.49 -9.92
CA PHE A 470 3.67 -9.84 -11.32
C PHE A 470 4.89 -10.46 -12.01
N THR A 471 6.09 -10.24 -11.50
CA THR A 471 7.33 -10.93 -11.89
C THR A 471 7.24 -12.45 -11.76
N LYS A 472 6.42 -12.97 -10.84
CA LYS A 472 6.13 -14.40 -10.67
C LYS A 472 4.78 -14.78 -11.29
N VAL A 473 3.75 -13.94 -11.16
CA VAL A 473 2.42 -14.23 -11.75
C VAL A 473 2.47 -14.36 -13.28
N ARG A 474 3.37 -13.66 -13.98
CA ARG A 474 3.56 -13.83 -15.43
C ARG A 474 4.16 -15.16 -15.87
N LEU A 475 4.64 -15.98 -14.93
CA LEU A 475 5.11 -17.34 -15.19
C LEU A 475 3.98 -18.38 -15.06
N TRP A 476 2.84 -17.99 -14.50
CA TRP A 476 1.73 -18.88 -14.19
C TRP A 476 0.90 -19.26 -15.42
N ARG A 477 0.07 -20.30 -15.27
CA ARG A 477 -1.05 -20.57 -16.19
C ARG A 477 -2.33 -20.08 -15.54
N ASN A 478 -2.86 -18.97 -16.03
CA ASN A 478 -4.02 -18.26 -15.47
C ASN A 478 -5.22 -18.32 -16.43
N PRO A 479 -6.44 -17.94 -15.99
CA PRO A 479 -7.54 -17.63 -16.89
C PRO A 479 -7.15 -16.52 -17.88
N THR A 480 -7.86 -16.44 -19.01
CA THR A 480 -7.66 -15.34 -19.97
C THR A 480 -8.34 -14.07 -19.45
N TYR A 481 -7.64 -13.35 -18.58
CA TYR A 481 -8.00 -12.01 -18.13
C TYR A 481 -8.13 -11.02 -19.29
N SER A 482 -8.79 -9.89 -19.04
CA SER A 482 -8.92 -8.77 -19.96
C SER A 482 -7.58 -8.36 -20.57
N SER A 483 -7.61 -7.82 -21.78
CA SER A 483 -6.38 -7.44 -22.50
C SER A 483 -5.52 -6.44 -21.69
N LEU A 484 -6.15 -5.59 -20.88
CA LEU A 484 -5.45 -4.62 -20.03
C LEU A 484 -4.74 -5.30 -18.85
N LEU A 485 -5.46 -6.12 -18.07
CA LEU A 485 -4.89 -6.84 -16.92
C LEU A 485 -3.83 -7.87 -17.37
N SER A 486 -4.10 -8.57 -18.48
CA SER A 486 -3.13 -9.47 -19.11
C SER A 486 -1.85 -8.76 -19.55
N ARG A 487 -1.91 -7.53 -20.08
CA ARG A 487 -0.70 -6.74 -20.35
C ARG A 487 -0.01 -6.35 -19.06
N ALA A 488 -0.72 -5.77 -18.10
CA ALA A 488 -0.14 -5.35 -16.82
C ALA A 488 0.65 -6.46 -16.11
N ILE A 489 0.06 -7.66 -15.97
CA ILE A 489 0.74 -8.84 -15.40
C ILE A 489 2.03 -9.16 -16.17
N ASN A 490 1.99 -9.17 -17.50
CA ASN A 490 3.11 -9.59 -18.34
C ASN A 490 4.21 -8.53 -18.54
N THR A 491 3.87 -7.22 -18.50
CA THR A 491 4.77 -6.14 -18.93
C THR A 491 5.03 -5.04 -17.90
N MET A 492 4.38 -5.04 -16.73
CA MET A 492 4.75 -4.12 -15.64
C MET A 492 6.24 -4.26 -15.30
N ASN A 493 6.97 -3.15 -15.34
CA ASN A 493 8.41 -3.14 -15.07
C ASN A 493 8.71 -3.14 -13.56
N TYR A 494 9.86 -3.72 -13.19
CA TYR A 494 10.35 -3.77 -11.82
C TYR A 494 11.82 -3.33 -11.78
N GLN A 495 12.20 -2.63 -10.73
CA GLN A 495 13.59 -2.28 -10.45
C GLN A 495 14.30 -3.39 -9.67
N GLN A 496 15.62 -3.41 -9.81
CA GLN A 496 16.51 -4.32 -9.11
C GLN A 496 17.30 -3.58 -8.04
N SER A 497 17.60 -4.27 -6.94
CA SER A 497 18.56 -3.85 -5.93
C SER A 497 19.36 -5.04 -5.39
N CYS A 498 20.63 -4.78 -5.06
CA CYS A 498 21.43 -5.70 -4.26
C CYS A 498 22.06 -5.00 -3.05
N LYS A 499 22.12 -5.73 -1.93
CA LYS A 499 22.68 -5.31 -0.65
C LYS A 499 23.74 -6.30 -0.16
N VAL A 500 24.80 -5.78 0.46
CA VAL A 500 25.81 -6.58 1.18
C VAL A 500 25.99 -6.00 2.58
N ALA A 501 25.76 -6.85 3.58
CA ALA A 501 25.98 -6.56 4.98
C ALA A 501 27.27 -7.25 5.46
N LEU A 502 28.16 -6.51 6.13
CA LEU A 502 29.43 -7.03 6.65
C LEU A 502 29.48 -6.91 8.17
N HIS A 503 29.93 -7.97 8.84
CA HIS A 503 30.02 -8.04 10.29
C HIS A 503 31.44 -7.76 10.80
N TYR A 504 31.54 -6.89 11.80
CA TYR A 504 32.78 -6.42 12.41
C TYR A 504 32.80 -6.68 13.92
N LYS A 505 33.99 -6.96 14.48
CA LYS A 505 34.19 -7.29 15.91
C LYS A 505 33.76 -6.17 16.85
N THR A 506 33.89 -4.92 16.41
CA THR A 506 33.43 -3.71 17.11
C THR A 506 32.74 -2.76 16.13
N ARG A 507 32.05 -1.76 16.66
CA ARG A 507 31.46 -0.64 15.90
C ARG A 507 32.50 0.44 15.60
N PHE A 508 33.67 0.07 15.09
CA PHE A 508 34.86 0.92 14.96
C PHE A 508 34.59 2.28 14.26
N TRP A 509 33.59 2.36 13.38
CA TRP A 509 33.16 3.60 12.71
C TRP A 509 32.67 4.69 13.68
N GLU A 510 32.16 4.31 14.85
CA GLU A 510 31.73 5.23 15.93
C GLU A 510 32.92 5.75 16.75
N GLU A 511 34.08 5.10 16.66
CA GLU A 511 35.32 5.45 17.38
C GLU A 511 36.30 6.25 16.50
N LEU A 512 35.99 6.44 15.20
CA LEU A 512 36.79 7.25 14.29
C LEU A 512 36.85 8.72 14.71
N SER A 513 37.87 9.43 14.23
CA SER A 513 37.96 10.89 14.35
C SER A 513 37.83 11.55 12.98
N PRO A 514 36.71 12.24 12.67
CA PRO A 514 35.48 12.34 13.45
C PRO A 514 34.61 11.06 13.35
N PRO A 515 33.70 10.80 14.31
CA PRO A 515 32.94 9.56 14.39
C PRO A 515 31.76 9.53 13.41
N ILE A 516 31.40 8.34 12.93
CA ILE A 516 30.25 8.13 12.04
C ILE A 516 29.08 7.56 12.85
N ILE A 517 28.04 8.37 13.05
CA ILE A 517 26.87 8.00 13.86
C ILE A 517 25.64 7.94 12.94
N GLY A 518 25.22 6.74 12.56
CA GLY A 518 24.10 6.50 11.65
C GLY A 518 24.27 7.11 10.24
N GLY A 519 23.17 7.18 9.48
CA GLY A 519 23.12 7.77 8.15
C GLY A 519 23.59 6.85 7.02
N CYS A 520 23.26 7.26 5.79
CA CYS A 520 23.79 6.68 4.55
C CYS A 520 24.70 7.68 3.84
N GLY A 521 25.88 7.22 3.42
CA GLY A 521 26.77 7.92 2.50
C GLY A 521 26.82 7.26 1.13
N SER A 522 27.59 7.83 0.23
CA SER A 522 27.88 7.26 -1.10
C SER A 522 29.39 7.21 -1.35
N THR A 523 29.80 6.36 -2.28
CA THR A 523 31.22 6.28 -2.70
C THR A 523 31.33 6.40 -4.21
N ASP A 524 32.53 6.71 -4.68
CA ASP A 524 32.93 6.64 -6.08
C ASP A 524 33.47 5.24 -6.47
N ILE A 525 33.55 4.31 -5.51
CA ILE A 525 34.10 2.97 -5.73
C ILE A 525 33.10 2.14 -6.55
N PRO A 526 33.49 1.59 -7.72
CA PRO A 526 32.61 0.79 -8.56
C PRO A 526 31.98 -0.39 -7.81
N GLY A 527 30.68 -0.61 -8.01
CA GLY A 527 29.93 -1.72 -7.40
C GLY A 527 29.42 -1.47 -5.97
N ILE A 528 29.80 -0.38 -5.30
CA ILE A 528 29.41 -0.14 -3.89
C ILE A 528 28.08 0.61 -3.75
N GLY A 529 27.94 1.75 -4.43
CA GLY A 529 26.76 2.60 -4.30
C GLY A 529 26.73 3.29 -2.95
N SER A 530 25.69 3.02 -2.16
CA SER A 530 25.51 3.60 -0.82
C SER A 530 26.10 2.71 0.30
N VAL A 531 26.63 3.36 1.33
CA VAL A 531 27.15 2.73 2.57
C VAL A 531 26.36 3.28 3.75
N CYS A 532 25.62 2.44 4.48
CA CYS A 532 24.74 2.87 5.56
C CYS A 532 25.12 2.28 6.92
N TYR A 533 25.22 3.17 7.92
CA TYR A 533 25.64 2.86 9.28
C TYR A 533 24.40 2.65 10.16
N PRO A 534 24.40 1.67 11.08
CA PRO A 534 23.27 1.43 11.95
C PRO A 534 22.97 2.62 12.88
N ALA A 535 21.77 3.19 12.80
CA ALA A 535 21.30 4.22 13.74
C ALA A 535 20.75 3.65 15.07
N TYR A 536 21.02 2.37 15.36
CA TYR A 536 20.62 1.65 16.58
C TYR A 536 21.85 1.05 17.27
N ASN A 537 21.73 0.84 18.59
CA ASN A 537 22.82 0.41 19.48
C ASN A 537 24.09 1.29 19.35
N ILE A 538 23.89 2.60 19.24
CA ILE A 538 24.97 3.61 19.19
C ILE A 538 25.70 3.62 20.55
N ASN A 539 27.03 3.70 20.53
CA ASN A 539 27.94 3.49 21.66
C ASN A 539 27.91 2.05 22.23
N GLY A 540 27.37 1.08 21.48
CA GLY A 540 27.41 -0.34 21.86
C GLY A 540 28.82 -0.91 21.73
N SER A 541 29.36 -1.51 22.79
CA SER A 541 30.72 -2.07 22.83
C SER A 541 30.87 -3.44 22.15
N GLY A 542 29.78 -4.01 21.64
CA GLY A 542 29.76 -5.30 20.96
C GLY A 542 30.05 -5.23 19.45
N PRO A 543 29.97 -6.38 18.76
CA PRO A 543 30.06 -6.44 17.30
C PRO A 543 28.96 -5.63 16.62
N GLY A 544 29.22 -5.23 15.36
CA GLY A 544 28.29 -4.45 14.55
C GLY A 544 28.21 -4.93 13.12
N VAL A 545 27.09 -4.65 12.45
CA VAL A 545 26.87 -5.00 11.04
C VAL A 545 26.65 -3.73 10.22
N LEU A 546 27.55 -3.48 9.28
CA LEU A 546 27.49 -2.36 8.35
C LEU A 546 26.73 -2.76 7.08
N LEU A 547 25.85 -1.90 6.55
CA LEU A 547 25.39 -2.06 5.16
C LEU A 547 26.49 -1.48 4.26
N ALA A 548 27.43 -2.34 3.89
CA ALA A 548 28.67 -1.94 3.21
C ALA A 548 28.49 -1.70 1.71
N SER A 549 27.41 -2.22 1.12
CA SER A 549 26.96 -1.85 -0.22
C SER A 549 25.44 -1.90 -0.32
N TYR A 550 24.88 -0.91 -1.00
CA TYR A 550 23.49 -0.86 -1.46
C TYR A 550 23.47 -0.27 -2.87
N GLN A 551 23.16 -1.14 -3.82
CA GLN A 551 23.07 -0.85 -5.25
C GLN A 551 21.61 -0.94 -5.71
N SER A 552 21.25 -0.17 -6.73
CA SER A 552 19.98 -0.26 -7.48
C SER A 552 20.23 -0.25 -9.00
N GLY A 553 19.19 -0.56 -9.79
CA GLY A 553 19.20 -0.47 -11.25
C GLY A 553 20.33 -1.24 -11.93
N THR A 554 20.95 -0.62 -12.93
CA THR A 554 22.02 -1.21 -13.75
C THR A 554 23.21 -1.67 -12.91
N GLY A 555 23.61 -0.91 -11.88
CA GLY A 555 24.67 -1.30 -10.96
C GLY A 555 24.32 -2.57 -10.18
N ALA A 556 23.08 -2.66 -9.67
CA ALA A 556 22.58 -3.84 -8.98
C ALA A 556 22.46 -5.09 -9.88
N ARG A 557 22.16 -4.91 -11.18
CA ARG A 557 22.17 -6.01 -12.17
C ARG A 557 23.57 -6.56 -12.35
N SER A 558 24.57 -5.69 -12.52
CA SER A 558 25.97 -6.09 -12.69
C SER A 558 26.53 -6.86 -11.49
N VAL A 559 26.30 -6.39 -10.26
CA VAL A 559 26.79 -7.10 -9.05
C VAL A 559 25.97 -8.34 -8.67
N ALA A 560 24.73 -8.46 -9.17
CA ALA A 560 23.93 -9.68 -9.02
C ALA A 560 24.50 -10.86 -9.81
N ALA A 561 25.14 -10.60 -10.96
CA ALA A 561 25.77 -11.61 -11.81
C ALA A 561 27.13 -12.13 -11.28
N LEU A 562 27.75 -11.43 -10.32
CA LEU A 562 28.95 -11.91 -9.63
C LEU A 562 28.63 -13.10 -8.72
N SER A 563 29.66 -13.93 -8.45
CA SER A 563 29.60 -14.87 -7.34
C SER A 563 29.43 -14.12 -6.01
N GLU A 564 28.91 -14.80 -5.00
CA GLU A 564 28.74 -14.20 -3.68
C GLU A 564 30.09 -13.79 -3.07
N GLU A 565 31.09 -14.66 -3.16
CA GLU A 565 32.45 -14.41 -2.66
C GLU A 565 33.13 -13.24 -3.38
N ASP A 566 33.02 -13.14 -4.71
CA ASP A 566 33.59 -12.03 -5.48
C ASP A 566 32.94 -10.69 -5.11
N HIS A 567 31.61 -10.66 -4.98
CA HIS A 567 30.89 -9.45 -4.61
C HIS A 567 31.23 -9.02 -3.17
N VAL A 568 31.22 -9.95 -2.22
CA VAL A 568 31.57 -9.67 -0.83
C VAL A 568 33.04 -9.24 -0.70
N GLY A 569 33.95 -9.90 -1.41
CA GLY A 569 35.37 -9.54 -1.45
C GLY A 569 35.62 -8.15 -2.07
N LEU A 570 34.86 -7.78 -3.11
CA LEU A 570 34.87 -6.43 -3.68
C LEU A 570 34.40 -5.40 -2.63
N VAL A 571 33.28 -5.66 -1.96
CA VAL A 571 32.73 -4.75 -0.94
C VAL A 571 33.66 -4.62 0.27
N GLN A 572 34.27 -5.71 0.74
CA GLN A 572 35.24 -5.66 1.84
C GLN A 572 36.49 -4.84 1.49
N ARG A 573 37.05 -4.99 0.27
CA ARG A 573 38.19 -4.15 -0.18
C ARG A 573 37.80 -2.67 -0.21
N ALA A 574 36.60 -2.35 -0.68
CA ALA A 574 36.10 -0.98 -0.66
C ALA A 574 35.94 -0.41 0.76
N MET A 575 35.55 -1.23 1.75
CA MET A 575 35.49 -0.77 3.15
C MET A 575 36.88 -0.47 3.71
N VAL A 576 37.94 -1.16 3.26
CA VAL A 576 39.32 -0.80 3.58
C VAL A 576 39.71 0.54 2.93
N GLU A 577 39.31 0.83 1.69
CA GLU A 577 39.53 2.15 1.08
C GLU A 577 38.77 3.28 1.79
N VAL A 578 37.55 3.03 2.26
CA VAL A 578 36.72 4.02 2.98
C VAL A 578 37.26 4.30 4.39
N HIS A 579 37.65 3.25 5.12
CA HIS A 579 37.93 3.32 6.56
C HIS A 579 39.42 3.18 6.95
N GLY A 580 40.27 2.69 6.04
CA GLY A 580 41.63 2.24 6.31
C GLY A 580 41.68 0.79 6.80
N GLU A 581 42.90 0.32 7.10
CA GLU A 581 43.20 -1.07 7.51
C GLU A 581 42.39 -1.59 8.69
N ILE A 582 41.85 -0.70 9.55
CA ILE A 582 40.94 -1.09 10.64
C ILE A 582 39.74 -1.90 10.14
N ALA A 583 39.23 -1.66 8.92
CA ALA A 583 38.18 -2.49 8.35
C ALA A 583 38.65 -3.92 8.00
N ALA A 584 39.92 -4.11 7.63
CA ALA A 584 40.49 -5.45 7.46
C ALA A 584 40.67 -6.14 8.83
N GLU A 585 41.23 -5.41 9.81
CA GLU A 585 41.48 -5.92 11.16
C GLU A 585 40.21 -6.31 11.92
N GLN A 586 39.14 -5.53 11.77
CA GLN A 586 37.88 -5.74 12.50
C GLN A 586 36.90 -6.68 11.80
N TYR A 587 37.07 -6.98 10.50
CA TYR A 587 36.17 -7.89 9.79
C TYR A 587 36.23 -9.31 10.39
N THR A 588 35.07 -9.97 10.50
CA THR A 588 34.97 -11.31 11.10
C THR A 588 34.92 -12.44 10.07
N GLY A 589 34.83 -12.14 8.78
CA GLY A 589 34.50 -13.12 7.75
C GLY A 589 33.00 -13.40 7.59
N ASN A 590 32.14 -12.90 8.50
CA ASN A 590 30.70 -13.07 8.41
C ASN A 590 30.04 -11.96 7.58
N PHE A 591 29.07 -12.32 6.75
CA PHE A 591 28.34 -11.40 5.86
C PHE A 591 26.93 -11.92 5.56
N ASP A 592 26.10 -11.10 4.90
CA ASP A 592 24.90 -11.54 4.17
C ASP A 592 24.77 -10.73 2.87
N ARG A 593 24.38 -11.39 1.77
CA ARG A 593 24.15 -10.76 0.45
C ARG A 593 22.71 -11.06 0.02
N GLN A 594 22.00 -10.03 -0.43
CA GLN A 594 20.65 -10.16 -0.98
C GLN A 594 20.55 -9.33 -2.26
N CYS A 595 20.43 -10.01 -3.40
CA CYS A 595 20.07 -9.39 -4.68
C CYS A 595 18.65 -9.83 -5.06
N TRP A 596 17.73 -8.89 -5.33
CA TRP A 596 16.29 -9.20 -5.43
C TRP A 596 15.83 -9.77 -6.79
N GLU A 597 16.51 -9.46 -7.90
CA GLU A 597 16.26 -10.01 -9.25
C GLU A 597 16.36 -11.54 -9.29
N VAL A 598 17.29 -12.09 -8.51
CA VAL A 598 17.57 -13.53 -8.42
C VAL A 598 16.93 -14.18 -7.18
N ASP A 599 16.10 -13.45 -6.45
CA ASP A 599 15.33 -14.02 -5.34
C ASP A 599 14.23 -14.95 -5.88
N GLU A 600 14.23 -16.20 -5.41
CA GLU A 600 13.32 -17.26 -5.88
C GLU A 600 11.85 -16.87 -5.71
N HIS A 601 11.51 -16.07 -4.70
CA HIS A 601 10.13 -15.71 -4.37
C HIS A 601 9.71 -14.35 -4.93
N GLN A 602 10.65 -13.47 -5.30
CA GLN A 602 10.35 -12.09 -5.71
C GLN A 602 10.74 -11.73 -7.15
N ALA A 603 11.92 -12.13 -7.64
CA ALA A 603 12.48 -11.73 -8.95
C ALA A 603 12.30 -10.23 -9.28
N GLY A 604 12.68 -9.36 -8.35
CA GLY A 604 12.55 -7.91 -8.46
C GLY A 604 12.42 -7.23 -7.10
N ALA A 605 13.02 -6.05 -6.94
CA ALA A 605 13.08 -5.33 -5.68
C ALA A 605 11.79 -4.53 -5.39
N TRP A 606 11.26 -3.82 -6.37
CA TRP A 606 9.98 -3.08 -6.31
C TRP A 606 9.43 -2.82 -7.72
N ALA A 607 8.13 -2.56 -7.84
CA ALA A 607 7.56 -2.14 -9.11
C ALA A 607 8.10 -0.77 -9.52
N ALA A 608 8.40 -0.59 -10.80
CA ALA A 608 8.97 0.65 -11.32
C ALA A 608 8.44 0.86 -12.73
N PRO A 609 7.16 1.30 -12.86
CA PRO A 609 6.50 1.43 -14.14
C PRO A 609 7.28 2.36 -15.08
N PHE A 610 7.30 2.01 -16.36
CA PHE A 610 7.72 2.97 -17.38
C PHE A 610 6.64 4.05 -17.58
N VAL A 611 7.01 5.16 -18.23
CA VAL A 611 6.08 6.20 -18.72
C VAL A 611 4.78 5.59 -19.27
N GLY A 612 3.63 6.12 -18.84
CA GLY A 612 2.29 5.64 -19.18
C GLY A 612 1.86 4.28 -18.59
N GLN A 613 2.76 3.43 -18.03
CA GLN A 613 2.34 2.12 -17.51
C GLN A 613 1.45 2.21 -16.28
N GLN A 614 1.75 3.10 -15.34
CA GLN A 614 1.00 3.20 -14.08
C GLN A 614 -0.44 3.67 -14.33
N GLU A 615 -0.58 4.83 -14.97
CA GLU A 615 -1.83 5.42 -15.45
C GLU A 615 -2.69 4.40 -16.22
N LEU A 616 -2.10 3.71 -17.19
CA LEU A 616 -2.80 2.70 -18.00
C LEU A 616 -3.24 1.45 -17.21
N TYR A 617 -2.46 1.00 -16.21
CA TYR A 617 -2.70 -0.30 -15.56
C TYR A 617 -3.44 -0.21 -14.22
N LEU A 618 -3.37 0.89 -13.46
CA LEU A 618 -4.10 1.05 -12.19
C LEU A 618 -5.60 0.69 -12.31
N PRO A 619 -6.35 1.10 -13.35
CA PRO A 619 -7.76 0.78 -13.50
C PRO A 619 -8.07 -0.72 -13.70
N ALA A 620 -7.08 -1.52 -14.11
CA ALA A 620 -7.22 -2.96 -14.24
C ALA A 620 -7.14 -3.67 -12.88
N TYR A 621 -6.38 -3.11 -11.93
CA TYR A 621 -6.19 -3.71 -10.60
C TYR A 621 -7.42 -3.57 -9.69
N TYR A 622 -8.30 -2.62 -10.02
CA TYR A 622 -9.49 -2.27 -9.26
C TYR A 622 -10.74 -3.06 -9.72
N LYS A 623 -10.56 -4.00 -10.67
CA LYS A 623 -11.60 -4.89 -11.18
C LYS A 623 -11.35 -6.30 -10.67
N THR A 624 -12.41 -6.98 -10.26
CA THR A 624 -12.36 -8.42 -9.99
C THR A 624 -12.63 -9.16 -11.29
N GLU A 625 -11.72 -10.02 -11.70
CA GLU A 625 -11.90 -10.89 -12.87
C GLU A 625 -11.77 -12.35 -12.41
N PHE A 626 -12.77 -13.20 -12.74
CA PHE A 626 -12.80 -14.62 -12.33
C PHE A 626 -12.57 -14.81 -10.81
N ASN A 627 -13.28 -14.03 -10.00
CA ASN A 627 -13.15 -13.93 -8.53
C ASN A 627 -11.70 -13.73 -8.02
N THR A 628 -10.81 -13.20 -8.88
CA THR A 628 -9.41 -12.91 -8.55
C THR A 628 -9.23 -11.42 -8.29
N ILE A 629 -8.56 -11.08 -7.19
CA ILE A 629 -8.24 -9.71 -6.78
C ILE A 629 -6.73 -9.61 -6.56
N PHE A 630 -6.03 -8.73 -7.27
CA PHE A 630 -4.58 -8.54 -7.13
C PHE A 630 -4.27 -7.46 -6.10
N VAL A 631 -3.29 -7.71 -5.21
CA VAL A 631 -2.86 -6.78 -4.15
C VAL A 631 -1.35 -6.74 -3.94
N GLY A 632 -0.85 -5.66 -3.34
CA GLY A 632 0.56 -5.40 -3.08
C GLY A 632 1.03 -4.09 -3.71
N GLU A 633 2.24 -3.63 -3.36
CA GLU A 633 2.75 -2.31 -3.78
C GLU A 633 2.73 -2.05 -5.29
N HIS A 634 2.89 -3.10 -6.09
CA HIS A 634 2.82 -3.05 -7.55
C HIS A 634 1.42 -2.74 -8.12
N THR A 635 0.39 -2.76 -7.27
CA THR A 635 -1.00 -2.36 -7.57
C THR A 635 -1.44 -1.11 -6.81
N SER A 636 -0.50 -0.43 -6.14
CA SER A 636 -0.65 0.94 -5.63
C SER A 636 0.00 1.91 -6.60
N TYR A 637 -0.20 3.21 -6.38
CA TYR A 637 0.32 4.32 -7.18
C TYR A 637 1.60 4.93 -6.56
N THR A 638 2.07 4.38 -5.43
CA THR A 638 3.40 4.62 -4.85
C THR A 638 4.10 3.27 -4.74
N HIS A 639 5.40 3.23 -5.02
CA HIS A 639 6.14 1.97 -5.12
C HIS A 639 7.29 1.90 -4.11
N ALA A 640 7.85 0.69 -3.92
CA ALA A 640 8.95 0.39 -3.00
C ALA A 640 8.67 0.51 -1.48
N TRP A 641 7.54 1.08 -1.06
CA TRP A 641 7.23 1.32 0.35
C TRP A 641 6.32 0.25 0.98
N ILE A 642 6.45 0.05 2.31
CA ILE A 642 5.59 -0.89 3.05
C ILE A 642 4.13 -0.43 3.07
N PHE A 643 3.88 0.89 3.23
CA PHE A 643 2.51 1.41 3.28
C PHE A 643 1.73 1.09 2.00
N SER A 644 2.36 1.18 0.82
CA SER A 644 1.76 0.88 -0.47
C SER A 644 1.28 -0.58 -0.60
N ALA A 645 1.92 -1.51 0.12
CA ALA A 645 1.44 -2.89 0.22
C ALA A 645 0.26 -3.05 1.20
N LEU A 646 0.21 -2.26 2.28
CA LEU A 646 -0.89 -2.27 3.24
C LEU A 646 -2.14 -1.58 2.67
N ASP A 647 -1.96 -0.41 2.04
CA ASP A 647 -2.98 0.38 1.35
C ASP A 647 -3.67 -0.44 0.25
N SER A 648 -2.88 -1.12 -0.58
CA SER A 648 -3.43 -2.04 -1.58
C SER A 648 -4.21 -3.21 -0.95
N ALA A 649 -3.86 -3.67 0.25
CA ALA A 649 -4.60 -4.72 0.94
C ALA A 649 -5.91 -4.20 1.54
N VAL A 650 -5.94 -2.95 2.01
CA VAL A 650 -7.17 -2.24 2.39
C VAL A 650 -8.11 -2.19 1.18
N ARG A 651 -7.67 -1.64 0.03
CA ARG A 651 -8.45 -1.64 -1.23
C ARG A 651 -8.95 -3.04 -1.59
N GLY A 652 -8.05 -4.02 -1.70
CA GLY A 652 -8.42 -5.36 -2.16
C GLY A 652 -9.41 -6.07 -1.23
N THR A 653 -9.34 -5.81 0.08
CA THR A 653 -10.29 -6.36 1.05
C THR A 653 -11.63 -5.63 0.97
N THR A 654 -11.64 -4.30 0.82
CA THR A 654 -12.87 -3.54 0.55
C THR A 654 -13.56 -4.01 -0.73
N GLN A 655 -12.81 -4.21 -1.81
CA GLN A 655 -13.31 -4.75 -3.07
C GLN A 655 -13.97 -6.12 -2.88
N LEU A 656 -13.33 -7.03 -2.14
CA LEU A 656 -13.89 -8.35 -1.82
C LEU A 656 -15.18 -8.26 -0.98
N LEU A 657 -15.20 -7.44 0.07
CA LEU A 657 -16.39 -7.29 0.92
C LEU A 657 -17.58 -6.70 0.16
N LEU A 658 -17.33 -5.79 -0.80
CA LEU A 658 -18.37 -5.24 -1.66
C LEU A 658 -18.92 -6.27 -2.66
N GLU A 659 -18.09 -7.14 -3.26
CA GLU A 659 -18.59 -8.28 -4.06
C GLU A 659 -19.50 -9.21 -3.24
N LEU A 660 -19.22 -9.33 -1.94
CA LEU A 660 -20.02 -10.08 -0.98
C LEU A 660 -21.22 -9.29 -0.42
N GLY A 661 -21.40 -8.02 -0.82
CA GLY A 661 -22.46 -7.13 -0.34
C GLY A 661 -22.36 -6.76 1.16
N LEU A 662 -21.18 -6.93 1.76
CA LEU A 662 -20.82 -6.60 3.15
C LEU A 662 -20.36 -5.14 3.24
N VAL A 663 -21.29 -4.23 2.96
CA VAL A 663 -21.02 -2.78 2.82
C VAL A 663 -20.62 -2.14 4.16
N ASP A 664 -21.25 -2.56 5.27
CA ASP A 664 -20.92 -2.03 6.60
C ASP A 664 -19.49 -2.42 7.01
N GLU A 665 -19.11 -3.68 6.80
CA GLU A 665 -17.75 -4.19 7.04
C GLU A 665 -16.72 -3.50 6.11
N ALA A 666 -17.10 -3.22 4.86
CA ALA A 666 -16.28 -2.48 3.92
C ALA A 666 -16.01 -1.03 4.40
N LYS A 667 -17.03 -0.34 4.95
CA LYS A 667 -16.89 0.98 5.57
C LYS A 667 -16.03 0.93 6.83
N GLU A 668 -16.26 -0.04 7.71
CA GLU A 668 -15.46 -0.23 8.93
C GLU A 668 -13.97 -0.35 8.64
N ILE A 669 -13.58 -1.12 7.61
CA ILE A 669 -12.19 -1.22 7.17
C ILE A 669 -11.65 0.11 6.66
N VAL A 670 -12.40 0.82 5.79
CA VAL A 670 -11.97 2.08 5.17
C VAL A 670 -11.75 3.18 6.23
N ASP A 671 -12.71 3.32 7.15
CA ASP A 671 -12.66 4.31 8.23
C ASP A 671 -11.56 3.99 9.23
N THR A 672 -11.38 2.72 9.58
CA THR A 672 -10.33 2.28 10.52
C THR A 672 -8.95 2.46 9.90
N TRP A 673 -8.72 1.96 8.68
CA TRP A 673 -7.38 1.81 8.09
C TRP A 673 -6.99 2.93 7.14
N MET A 674 -7.48 4.14 7.41
CA MET A 674 -7.09 5.36 6.70
C MET A 674 -7.25 5.27 5.17
N GLY A 675 -8.30 4.58 4.68
CA GLY A 675 -8.66 4.49 3.26
C GLY A 675 -9.22 5.81 2.71
N ARG A 676 -8.50 6.92 2.90
CA ARG A 676 -8.95 8.32 2.68
C ARG A 676 -9.37 8.65 1.25
N TRP A 677 -9.06 7.76 0.32
CA TRP A 677 -9.28 7.79 -1.12
C TRP A 677 -10.31 6.77 -1.60
N ILE A 678 -10.78 5.92 -0.70
CA ILE A 678 -11.84 4.97 -0.95
C ILE A 678 -13.15 5.66 -0.58
N SER A 679 -14.16 5.54 -1.45
CA SER A 679 -15.54 5.91 -1.14
C SER A 679 -16.42 4.68 -1.19
N VAL A 680 -17.22 4.48 -0.14
CA VAL A 680 -18.23 3.43 -0.04
C VAL A 680 -19.55 4.08 0.34
#